data_AF-A0A7C3NJ30-F1
#
_entry.id   AF-A0A7C3NJ30-F1
#
_cell.length_a   1.000
_cell.length_b   1.000
_cell.length_c   1.000
_cell.angle_alpha   90.00
_cell.angle_beta   90.00
_cell.angle_gamma   90.00
#
_symmetry.space_group_name_H-M   'P 1'
#
loop_
_entity.id
_entity.type
_entity.pdbx_description
1 polymer ?
#
loop_
_entity_poly.entity_id
_entity_poly.type
_entity_poly.pdbx_seq_one_letter_code
_entity_poly.pdbx_strand_id
1 'polypeptide(L)'
;MKCLFRTLSGRLLLVFIIYLASQISPASIQASGYLATNTAAVTQLNLLEISYANAAGWIDNLAPEDHEDQILDWTVWGLAGLLELDVQTLRNNFYDQIPMRDPLFQDVAANRIGPGRSFRDDQGILHVLAPAGDPYAARAIGLVLDDYRKDAGEDASLTRLYWYQIDYENQKVILQPEEPKETAIIREEYGYLEMRVDTLAELQSFLSQTRHLSRLELRSGQLWAGGWNWPNTPSKQITVEDLTVLQRGYRSAVTSQASAADPYSVLDPKQRKAIEFLTELEETENEEKLVELFFSEFVIEELLSEEEAVGVVIALEAAQTDAELEQVLIDYADLVRKKIEDLLSDEQLQESLEDNDTIADFSTEPGFSLDPGQAMTAPELLDLLDPKQYPFLTENRELVDFTIAYAEAEDEEAVDLLYSDFVFEKLLNEEEMASVAKGLLSEDEEEFEAAYSKFVELILNRLYENLGVEFVHLLFDTAKGNPPYQVARYDGGLQGTEAGMTYFYTDIVAKGWGDEIGEGVPTGQVPGFISNLEAKTPWGHCTTEDESGRIWFGLREEAVSIRENRVDLGSLTTRIFTLITDPNGGEREIEPSYSFGRLVWWWDRHYIAMADYEPQYHRLDQLMRWSAAIAWLVNQNEILLPEAPANTIKNDWQFGDWLNEHPELKWRLDIPFVKPPGETTEALLVLYSKTYTNCGKEWINYGGISNAALKRMAEMLRLSATPGELGPVARTGINSLETVVNPTTGTGKIVNLSGTITRNIDDVIGNATKVDVVTEGRKVWSFGPFKANINETTPRRVSLGLSANPGVINQKIAIQGIEVGEISVQAGGTVATVTWQPGIVDRFRAMVHSVQEVLARPQVTLAEAATSARGSSMIYYTKDTNRAFLLLDDIGGNKRWVMIEKGSLPAVDTGDNFALRLGAPGNSDENFVSYTAQLLDDGSSTTGKSWVKLKNDNALLASHSTIVKIEQPMGQAEDLTSLIGQGVLSLEAARGPPVYLQSRLANQVLEEGLRIPAGGIGTGHQVKFVQVEITEDIAVLGKPDVLATGSSGEWIRPLGTAITAGTTIILVYLDDDCHVEQEQMQCEE
;
A
#
# COMPACT_ATOMS: atom_id res chain seq x y z
N MET A 1 6.55 -31.11 36.67
CA MET A 1 5.12 -30.75 36.51
C MET A 1 4.19 -31.88 36.07
N LYS A 2 4.65 -33.03 35.55
CA LYS A 2 3.82 -34.22 35.20
C LYS A 2 3.25 -35.04 36.41
N CYS A 3 3.18 -34.47 37.63
CA CYS A 3 2.65 -35.17 38.84
C CYS A 3 1.52 -34.45 39.59
N LEU A 4 1.06 -33.27 39.11
CA LEU A 4 -0.05 -32.53 39.74
C LEU A 4 -1.41 -32.64 38.99
N PHE A 5 -1.46 -33.34 37.85
CA PHE A 5 -2.62 -33.35 36.95
C PHE A 5 -3.45 -34.64 36.94
N ARG A 6 -3.42 -35.45 38.00
CA ARG A 6 -4.08 -36.77 38.02
C ARG A 6 -5.22 -36.98 39.03
N THR A 7 -5.74 -35.93 39.67
CA THR A 7 -6.88 -36.06 40.59
C THR A 7 -7.75 -34.81 40.59
N LEU A 8 -8.54 -34.59 39.53
CA LEU A 8 -9.78 -33.81 39.57
C LEU A 8 -10.52 -33.87 38.22
N SER A 9 -10.96 -35.06 37.81
CA SER A 9 -11.96 -35.19 36.74
C SER A 9 -12.82 -36.42 36.99
N GLY A 10 -14.14 -36.24 37.01
CA GLY A 10 -15.04 -37.40 36.92
C GLY A 10 -16.46 -37.28 37.48
N ARG A 11 -16.85 -36.25 38.25
CA ARG A 11 -18.20 -36.25 38.86
C ARG A 11 -19.04 -34.96 38.89
N LEU A 12 -18.58 -33.83 38.34
CA LEU A 12 -19.40 -32.61 38.33
C LEU A 12 -20.11 -32.29 36.99
N LEU A 13 -19.66 -32.85 35.86
CA LEU A 13 -20.19 -32.45 34.54
C LEU A 13 -21.55 -33.08 34.18
N LEU A 14 -21.90 -34.23 34.76
CA LEU A 14 -23.11 -34.98 34.39
C LEU A 14 -24.40 -34.49 35.09
N VAL A 15 -24.28 -33.73 36.19
CA VAL A 15 -25.44 -33.22 36.95
C VAL A 15 -25.90 -31.85 36.42
N PHE A 16 -25.02 -31.09 35.77
CA PHE A 16 -25.35 -29.77 35.23
C PHE A 16 -26.14 -29.83 33.91
N ILE A 17 -25.87 -30.84 33.07
CA ILE A 17 -26.55 -31.02 31.77
C ILE A 17 -27.99 -31.54 31.93
N ILE A 18 -28.28 -32.29 33.00
CA ILE A 18 -29.62 -32.82 33.27
C ILE A 18 -30.56 -31.77 33.89
N TYR A 19 -30.02 -30.71 34.52
CA TYR A 19 -30.83 -29.66 35.13
C TYR A 19 -31.33 -28.61 34.10
N LEU A 20 -30.55 -28.33 33.05
CA LEU A 20 -30.93 -27.36 32.01
C LEU A 20 -31.99 -27.88 31.01
N ALA A 21 -32.14 -29.20 30.86
CA ALA A 21 -33.10 -29.80 29.92
C ALA A 21 -34.56 -29.87 30.43
N SER A 22 -34.87 -29.32 31.63
CA SER A 22 -36.19 -29.51 32.28
C SER A 22 -37.03 -28.25 32.49
N GLN A 23 -36.65 -27.09 31.92
CA GLN A 23 -37.35 -25.80 32.17
C GLN A 23 -38.02 -25.15 30.94
N ILE A 24 -38.16 -25.84 29.81
CA ILE A 24 -38.89 -25.28 28.66
C ILE A 24 -40.35 -25.75 28.69
N SER A 25 -41.24 -24.88 29.20
CA SER A 25 -42.69 -25.00 29.00
C SER A 25 -43.09 -24.37 27.66
N PRO A 26 -44.06 -24.92 26.92
CA PRO A 26 -44.57 -24.31 25.71
C PRO A 26 -45.53 -23.16 26.06
N ALA A 27 -45.02 -21.93 26.07
CA ALA A 27 -45.88 -20.75 26.10
C ALA A 27 -46.39 -20.48 24.68
N SER A 28 -47.71 -20.58 24.54
CA SER A 28 -48.50 -20.20 23.38
C SER A 28 -48.24 -18.77 22.92
N ILE A 29 -47.62 -18.60 21.76
CA ILE A 29 -47.63 -17.33 21.02
C ILE A 29 -48.95 -17.28 20.25
N GLN A 30 -49.90 -16.50 20.76
CA GLN A 30 -51.02 -16.01 19.96
C GLN A 30 -50.46 -14.96 18.99
N ALA A 31 -50.20 -15.38 17.76
CA ALA A 31 -50.03 -14.47 16.63
C ALA A 31 -51.38 -13.80 16.37
N SER A 32 -51.54 -12.57 16.82
CA SER A 32 -52.66 -11.71 16.41
C SER A 32 -52.54 -11.46 14.91
N GLY A 33 -53.57 -11.88 14.18
CA GLY A 33 -53.67 -11.70 12.74
C GLY A 33 -53.63 -10.23 12.35
N TYR A 34 -52.60 -9.87 11.60
CA TYR A 34 -52.61 -8.78 10.64
C TYR A 34 -52.26 -9.39 9.27
N LEU A 35 -53.24 -10.03 8.64
CA LEU A 35 -53.16 -10.38 7.24
C LEU A 35 -54.24 -9.63 6.47
N ALA A 36 -53.74 -8.71 5.65
CA ALA A 36 -54.06 -8.57 4.24
C ALA A 36 -55.54 -8.43 3.85
N THR A 37 -55.97 -7.18 3.74
CA THR A 37 -56.79 -6.74 2.60
C THR A 37 -56.32 -5.35 2.16
N ASN A 38 -55.37 -5.31 1.22
CA ASN A 38 -55.19 -4.21 0.27
C ASN A 38 -54.32 -4.71 -0.89
N THR A 39 -54.91 -5.58 -1.70
CA THR A 39 -54.41 -5.87 -3.05
C THR A 39 -54.63 -4.65 -3.95
N ALA A 40 -53.53 -4.22 -4.59
CA ALA A 40 -53.46 -3.33 -5.75
C ALA A 40 -53.69 -1.82 -5.51
N ALA A 41 -52.83 -1.20 -4.70
CA ALA A 41 -52.23 0.07 -5.11
C ALA A 41 -50.77 -0.25 -5.45
N VAL A 42 -50.35 -0.08 -6.71
CA VAL A 42 -48.93 -0.03 -7.04
C VAL A 42 -48.40 1.18 -6.28
N THR A 43 -47.78 0.95 -5.12
CA THR A 43 -47.02 1.98 -4.42
C THR A 43 -45.96 2.40 -5.42
N GLN A 44 -46.10 3.58 -6.03
CA GLN A 44 -44.99 4.15 -6.78
C GLN A 44 -43.86 4.29 -5.77
N LEU A 45 -42.86 3.43 -5.86
CA LEU A 45 -41.64 3.60 -5.10
C LEU A 45 -41.09 4.97 -5.50
N ASN A 46 -41.00 5.88 -4.52
CA ASN A 46 -40.57 7.24 -4.80
C ASN A 46 -39.12 7.21 -5.30
N LEU A 47 -38.82 8.07 -6.29
CA LEU A 47 -37.44 8.35 -6.66
C LEU A 47 -36.70 8.89 -5.44
N LEU A 48 -35.48 8.39 -5.22
CA LEU A 48 -34.59 8.88 -4.19
C LEU A 48 -33.54 9.79 -4.84
N GLU A 49 -33.09 10.80 -4.11
CA GLU A 49 -32.09 11.76 -4.58
C GLU A 49 -30.92 11.82 -3.59
N ILE A 50 -29.71 11.63 -4.08
CA ILE A 50 -28.48 11.84 -3.31
C ILE A 50 -27.77 13.06 -3.88
N SER A 51 -27.81 14.18 -3.18
CA SER A 51 -27.08 15.40 -3.53
C SER A 51 -25.66 15.32 -3.00
N TYR A 52 -24.66 15.50 -3.87
CA TYR A 52 -23.25 15.62 -3.49
C TYR A 52 -22.69 17.03 -3.71
N ALA A 53 -23.56 18.03 -3.95
CA ALA A 53 -23.15 19.41 -4.22
C ALA A 53 -22.22 20.01 -3.14
N ASN A 54 -22.45 19.69 -1.86
CA ASN A 54 -21.62 20.17 -0.75
C ASN A 54 -20.26 19.44 -0.64
N ALA A 55 -20.04 18.41 -1.45
CA ALA A 55 -18.81 17.64 -1.50
C ALA A 55 -18.09 17.77 -2.87
N ALA A 56 -18.71 18.45 -3.85
CA ALA A 56 -18.20 18.57 -5.21
C ALA A 56 -16.79 19.18 -5.30
N GLY A 57 -16.44 20.08 -4.39
CA GLY A 57 -15.09 20.66 -4.35
C GLY A 57 -13.98 19.63 -4.09
N TRP A 58 -14.29 18.48 -3.48
CA TRP A 58 -13.34 17.37 -3.39
C TRP A 58 -13.22 16.62 -4.73
N ILE A 59 -14.33 16.34 -5.41
CA ILE A 59 -14.36 15.69 -6.73
C ILE A 59 -13.51 16.50 -7.74
N ASP A 60 -13.63 17.82 -7.74
CA ASP A 60 -12.88 18.70 -8.64
C ASP A 60 -11.35 18.57 -8.49
N ASN A 61 -10.87 18.05 -7.35
CA ASN A 61 -9.45 17.81 -7.06
C ASN A 61 -9.02 16.35 -7.29
N LEU A 62 -9.93 15.45 -7.65
CA LEU A 62 -9.61 14.08 -8.01
C LEU A 62 -9.20 13.96 -9.48
N ALA A 63 -8.46 12.91 -9.79
CA ALA A 63 -8.24 12.52 -11.17
C ALA A 63 -9.59 12.23 -11.85
N PRO A 64 -9.83 12.69 -13.11
CA PRO A 64 -11.13 12.56 -13.77
C PRO A 64 -11.72 11.14 -13.78
N GLU A 65 -10.86 10.13 -13.87
CA GLU A 65 -11.23 8.71 -13.84
C GLU A 65 -11.80 8.24 -12.49
N ASP A 66 -11.47 8.92 -11.38
CA ASP A 66 -11.97 8.59 -10.04
C ASP A 66 -13.27 9.34 -9.69
N HIS A 67 -13.73 10.27 -10.54
CA HIS A 67 -14.91 11.12 -10.25
C HIS A 67 -16.19 10.31 -10.09
N GLU A 68 -16.48 9.46 -11.07
CA GLU A 68 -17.71 8.65 -11.07
C GLU A 68 -17.69 7.68 -9.90
N ASP A 69 -16.58 6.96 -9.69
CA ASP A 69 -16.48 6.01 -8.59
C ASP A 69 -16.61 6.68 -7.21
N GLN A 70 -16.05 7.88 -7.03
CA GLN A 70 -16.22 8.67 -5.80
C GLN A 70 -17.69 9.05 -5.57
N ILE A 71 -18.41 9.46 -6.62
CA ILE A 71 -19.84 9.78 -6.56
C ILE A 71 -20.64 8.53 -6.17
N LEU A 72 -20.31 7.36 -6.71
CA LEU A 72 -20.98 6.09 -6.37
C LEU A 72 -20.70 5.67 -4.92
N ASP A 73 -19.48 5.84 -4.43
CA ASP A 73 -19.14 5.58 -3.03
C ASP A 73 -19.99 6.48 -2.11
N TRP A 74 -20.11 7.78 -2.41
CA TRP A 74 -20.99 8.69 -1.67
C TRP A 74 -22.48 8.40 -1.84
N THR A 75 -22.89 7.87 -2.99
CA THR A 75 -24.28 7.45 -3.23
C THR A 75 -24.67 6.32 -2.28
N VAL A 76 -23.76 5.38 -2.03
CA VAL A 76 -23.95 4.30 -1.05
C VAL A 76 -24.14 4.86 0.36
N TRP A 77 -23.29 5.81 0.78
CA TRP A 77 -23.44 6.49 2.08
C TRP A 77 -24.76 7.27 2.18
N GLY A 78 -25.15 7.98 1.11
CA GLY A 78 -26.43 8.69 1.04
C GLY A 78 -27.63 7.75 1.15
N LEU A 79 -27.60 6.62 0.43
CA LEU A 79 -28.65 5.60 0.51
C LEU A 79 -28.71 4.96 1.90
N ALA A 80 -27.57 4.66 2.52
CA ALA A 80 -27.51 4.16 3.89
C ALA A 80 -28.16 5.14 4.88
N GLY A 81 -27.96 6.45 4.68
CA GLY A 81 -28.63 7.51 5.46
C GLY A 81 -30.15 7.53 5.26
N LEU A 82 -30.63 7.36 4.02
CA LEU A 82 -32.07 7.26 3.72
C LEU A 82 -32.73 6.01 4.32
N LEU A 83 -31.97 4.92 4.45
CA LEU A 83 -32.42 3.69 5.11
C LEU A 83 -32.28 3.75 6.63
N GLU A 84 -31.76 4.84 7.19
CA GLU A 84 -31.54 5.04 8.62
C GLU A 84 -30.73 3.90 9.28
N LEU A 85 -29.71 3.39 8.58
CA LEU A 85 -28.89 2.30 9.10
C LEU A 85 -28.22 2.68 10.42
N ASP A 86 -28.19 1.74 11.36
CA ASP A 86 -27.50 1.91 12.63
C ASP A 86 -25.97 1.84 12.45
N VAL A 87 -25.24 2.35 13.43
CA VAL A 87 -23.77 2.42 13.41
C VAL A 87 -23.08 1.05 13.34
N GLN A 88 -23.67 0.00 13.92
CA GLN A 88 -23.12 -1.35 13.86
C GLN A 88 -23.23 -1.91 12.43
N THR A 89 -24.40 -1.76 11.82
CA THR A 89 -24.67 -2.15 10.43
C THR A 89 -23.75 -1.37 9.48
N LEU A 90 -23.62 -0.05 9.65
CA LEU A 90 -22.71 0.76 8.85
C LEU A 90 -21.25 0.31 9.00
N ARG A 91 -20.76 0.13 10.23
CA ARG A 91 -19.39 -0.33 10.47
C ARG A 91 -19.11 -1.66 9.80
N ASN A 92 -20.01 -2.64 9.95
CA ASN A 92 -19.87 -3.95 9.32
C ASN A 92 -19.87 -3.85 7.78
N ASN A 93 -20.56 -2.85 7.21
CA ASN A 93 -20.59 -2.59 5.78
C ASN A 93 -19.48 -1.66 5.27
N PHE A 94 -18.67 -1.02 6.10
CA PHE A 94 -17.69 -0.03 5.65
C PHE A 94 -16.35 -0.03 6.40
N TYR A 95 -16.05 -1.03 7.23
CA TYR A 95 -14.80 -1.08 8.00
C TYR A 95 -13.53 -1.16 7.13
N ASP A 96 -13.66 -1.65 5.90
CA ASP A 96 -12.61 -1.80 4.89
C ASP A 96 -12.75 -0.78 3.75
N GLN A 97 -13.70 0.15 3.84
CA GLN A 97 -13.93 1.18 2.82
C GLN A 97 -13.67 2.56 3.42
N ILE A 98 -13.13 3.45 2.58
CA ILE A 98 -12.88 4.83 2.97
C ILE A 98 -13.77 5.72 2.10
N PRO A 99 -14.46 6.71 2.68
CA PRO A 99 -15.44 7.54 1.98
C PRO A 99 -14.79 8.53 1.00
N MET A 100 -13.48 8.45 0.80
CA MET A 100 -12.73 9.26 -0.15
C MET A 100 -11.77 8.38 -0.94
N ARG A 101 -11.60 8.72 -2.21
CA ARG A 101 -10.59 8.15 -3.10
C ARG A 101 -9.37 9.02 -3.09
N ASP A 102 -8.24 8.43 -2.72
CA ASP A 102 -6.94 9.05 -2.91
C ASP A 102 -5.91 7.93 -3.00
N PRO A 103 -4.86 8.06 -3.85
CA PRO A 103 -3.71 7.15 -3.86
C PRO A 103 -3.16 6.80 -2.46
N LEU A 104 -3.32 7.71 -1.50
CA LEU A 104 -2.86 7.55 -0.11
C LEU A 104 -3.49 6.34 0.59
N PHE A 105 -4.68 5.94 0.14
CA PHE A 105 -5.52 4.94 0.78
C PHE A 105 -5.73 3.67 -0.05
N GLN A 106 -5.15 3.59 -1.26
CA GLN A 106 -5.50 2.56 -2.25
C GLN A 106 -5.28 1.13 -1.76
N ASP A 107 -4.26 0.89 -0.94
CA ASP A 107 -3.93 -0.45 -0.44
C ASP A 107 -4.55 -0.75 0.93
N VAL A 108 -4.96 0.26 1.69
CA VAL A 108 -5.63 0.09 2.99
C VAL A 108 -7.15 -0.03 2.87
N ALA A 109 -7.73 0.49 1.79
CA ALA A 109 -9.15 0.47 1.51
C ALA A 109 -9.49 -0.44 0.32
N ALA A 110 -10.46 -1.33 0.50
CA ALA A 110 -11.03 -2.18 -0.55
C ALA A 110 -12.12 -1.41 -1.33
N ASN A 111 -11.80 -0.20 -1.79
CA ASN A 111 -12.73 0.63 -2.56
C ASN A 111 -13.01 -0.02 -3.92
N ARG A 112 -14.29 -0.30 -4.19
CA ARG A 112 -14.72 -1.01 -5.42
C ARG A 112 -14.66 -0.10 -6.63
N ILE A 113 -14.36 -0.63 -7.81
CA ILE A 113 -14.25 0.15 -9.04
C ILE A 113 -15.26 -0.33 -10.06
N GLY A 114 -15.78 0.62 -10.84
CA GLY A 114 -16.75 0.35 -11.88
C GLY A 114 -18.18 0.66 -11.45
N PRO A 115 -19.19 0.30 -12.26
CA PRO A 115 -20.54 0.85 -12.11
C PRO A 115 -21.35 0.22 -10.96
N GLY A 116 -20.91 -0.87 -10.35
CA GLY A 116 -21.68 -1.59 -9.33
C GLY A 116 -21.27 -1.24 -7.89
N ARG A 117 -22.24 -1.13 -6.98
CA ARG A 117 -21.99 -1.05 -5.52
C ARG A 117 -23.02 -1.87 -4.73
N SER A 118 -22.67 -2.30 -3.52
CA SER A 118 -23.66 -2.91 -2.62
C SER A 118 -23.35 -2.75 -1.15
N PHE A 119 -24.38 -2.82 -0.32
CA PHE A 119 -24.30 -3.02 1.12
C PHE A 119 -25.53 -3.77 1.62
N ARG A 120 -25.46 -4.36 2.81
CA ARG A 120 -26.55 -5.11 3.44
C ARG A 120 -27.18 -4.29 4.57
N ASP A 121 -28.50 -4.30 4.69
CA ASP A 121 -29.19 -3.66 5.82
C ASP A 121 -29.34 -4.59 7.05
N ASP A 122 -29.96 -4.08 8.11
CA ASP A 122 -30.25 -4.78 9.37
C ASP A 122 -31.27 -5.92 9.21
N GLN A 123 -32.09 -5.88 8.15
CA GLN A 123 -33.02 -6.94 7.77
C GLN A 123 -32.35 -8.04 6.93
N GLY A 124 -31.10 -7.80 6.55
CA GLY A 124 -30.30 -8.70 5.75
C GLY A 124 -30.58 -8.65 4.26
N ILE A 125 -31.28 -7.62 3.77
CA ILE A 125 -31.49 -7.35 2.35
C ILE A 125 -30.21 -6.76 1.78
N LEU A 126 -29.75 -7.30 0.65
CA LEU A 126 -28.64 -6.73 -0.11
C LEU A 126 -29.16 -5.61 -1.02
N HIS A 127 -28.69 -4.39 -0.82
CA HIS A 127 -28.99 -3.25 -1.68
C HIS A 127 -27.90 -3.15 -2.74
N VAL A 128 -28.26 -3.24 -4.02
CA VAL A 128 -27.34 -3.21 -5.16
C VAL A 128 -27.62 -1.98 -6.03
N LEU A 129 -26.60 -1.17 -6.29
CA LEU A 129 -26.66 -0.05 -7.22
C LEU A 129 -26.23 -0.55 -8.61
N ALA A 130 -27.02 -0.21 -9.62
CA ALA A 130 -26.74 -0.51 -11.02
C ALA A 130 -27.05 0.70 -11.92
N PRO A 131 -26.24 0.96 -12.95
CA PRO A 131 -26.44 2.12 -13.82
C PRO A 131 -27.70 1.98 -14.67
N ALA A 132 -28.52 3.02 -14.72
CA ALA A 132 -29.68 3.09 -15.60
C ALA A 132 -29.22 3.26 -17.06
N GLY A 133 -29.63 2.34 -17.93
CA GLY A 133 -29.39 2.43 -19.38
C GLY A 133 -28.01 1.95 -19.86
N ASP A 134 -27.16 1.44 -18.97
CA ASP A 134 -25.89 0.82 -19.36
C ASP A 134 -26.14 -0.53 -20.06
N PRO A 135 -25.61 -0.77 -21.27
CA PRO A 135 -25.72 -2.07 -21.95
C PRO A 135 -25.09 -3.24 -21.19
N TYR A 136 -24.24 -2.96 -20.19
CA TYR A 136 -23.55 -3.92 -19.33
C TYR A 136 -24.10 -3.98 -17.90
N ALA A 137 -25.28 -3.40 -17.61
CA ALA A 137 -25.83 -3.41 -16.26
C ALA A 137 -25.98 -4.83 -15.66
N ALA A 138 -26.32 -5.83 -16.47
CA ALA A 138 -26.39 -7.23 -16.03
C ALA A 138 -25.03 -7.74 -15.49
N ARG A 139 -23.93 -7.32 -16.10
CA ARG A 139 -22.58 -7.59 -15.61
C ARG A 139 -22.32 -6.88 -14.30
N ALA A 140 -22.60 -5.59 -14.21
CA ALA A 140 -22.42 -4.82 -12.97
C ALA A 140 -23.14 -5.49 -11.78
N ILE A 141 -24.40 -5.90 -11.99
CA ILE A 141 -25.19 -6.63 -10.98
C ILE A 141 -24.54 -7.97 -10.64
N GLY A 142 -24.18 -8.77 -11.65
CA GLY A 142 -23.62 -10.10 -11.42
C GLY A 142 -22.28 -10.08 -10.68
N LEU A 143 -21.40 -9.14 -11.03
CA LEU A 143 -20.12 -8.93 -10.36
C LEU A 143 -20.29 -8.55 -8.88
N VAL A 144 -21.23 -7.64 -8.58
CA VAL A 144 -21.54 -7.23 -7.20
C VAL A 144 -22.12 -8.37 -6.37
N LEU A 145 -22.99 -9.19 -6.98
CA LEU A 145 -23.55 -10.37 -6.31
C LEU A 145 -22.48 -11.43 -6.05
N ASP A 146 -21.52 -11.59 -6.95
CA ASP A 146 -20.38 -12.51 -6.79
C ASP A 146 -19.43 -12.05 -5.69
N ASP A 147 -19.10 -10.76 -5.63
CA ASP A 147 -18.33 -10.19 -4.52
C ASP A 147 -19.03 -10.46 -3.18
N TYR A 148 -20.33 -10.13 -3.09
CA TYR A 148 -21.08 -10.38 -1.86
C TYR A 148 -21.08 -11.87 -1.49
N ARG A 149 -21.32 -12.78 -2.43
CA ARG A 149 -21.37 -14.23 -2.13
C ARG A 149 -20.01 -14.78 -1.74
N LYS A 150 -18.94 -14.34 -2.40
CA LYS A 150 -17.57 -14.68 -2.04
C LYS A 150 -17.29 -14.25 -0.60
N ASP A 151 -17.61 -13.00 -0.28
CA ASP A 151 -17.41 -12.39 1.03
C ASP A 151 -18.26 -13.05 2.14
N ALA A 152 -19.59 -12.99 2.01
CA ALA A 152 -20.52 -13.50 3.02
C ALA A 152 -20.56 -15.04 3.07
N GLY A 153 -20.02 -15.69 2.04
CA GLY A 153 -20.02 -17.12 1.83
C GLY A 153 -21.32 -17.74 1.36
N GLU A 154 -22.37 -16.95 1.23
CA GLU A 154 -23.64 -17.33 0.65
C GLU A 154 -24.31 -16.11 0.01
N ASP A 155 -25.31 -16.37 -0.84
CA ASP A 155 -26.12 -15.30 -1.39
C ASP A 155 -27.02 -14.70 -0.30
N ALA A 156 -27.29 -13.40 -0.37
CA ALA A 156 -28.31 -12.79 0.46
C ALA A 156 -29.66 -13.44 0.17
N SER A 157 -30.54 -13.55 1.17
CA SER A 157 -31.88 -14.10 0.94
C SER A 157 -32.71 -13.24 -0.01
N LEU A 158 -32.63 -11.91 0.16
CA LEU A 158 -33.28 -10.92 -0.67
C LEU A 158 -32.26 -9.91 -1.18
N THR A 159 -32.46 -9.47 -2.41
CA THR A 159 -31.73 -8.37 -3.03
C THR A 159 -32.71 -7.32 -3.54
N ARG A 160 -32.39 -6.04 -3.33
CA ARG A 160 -33.08 -4.88 -3.92
C ARG A 160 -32.14 -4.15 -4.87
N LEU A 161 -32.59 -3.95 -6.10
CA LEU A 161 -31.87 -3.16 -7.10
C LEU A 161 -32.25 -1.68 -7.02
N TYR A 162 -31.26 -0.81 -7.22
CA TYR A 162 -31.41 0.63 -7.36
C TYR A 162 -30.78 1.06 -8.68
N TRP A 163 -31.62 1.45 -9.63
CA TRP A 163 -31.15 2.00 -10.90
C TRP A 163 -30.74 3.46 -10.70
N TYR A 164 -29.45 3.76 -10.90
CA TYR A 164 -28.93 5.10 -10.70
C TYR A 164 -28.72 5.86 -12.00
N GLN A 165 -28.89 7.17 -11.95
CA GLN A 165 -28.47 8.11 -12.97
C GLN A 165 -27.74 9.28 -12.31
N ILE A 166 -26.52 9.58 -12.77
CA ILE A 166 -25.74 10.73 -12.29
C ILE A 166 -26.14 11.97 -13.09
N ASP A 167 -26.56 13.01 -12.38
CA ASP A 167 -26.85 14.34 -12.90
C ASP A 167 -25.70 15.28 -12.52
N TYR A 168 -24.68 15.31 -13.37
CA TYR A 168 -23.47 16.12 -13.16
C TYR A 168 -23.78 17.63 -13.11
N GLU A 169 -24.83 18.10 -13.81
CA GLU A 169 -25.20 19.51 -13.85
C GLU A 169 -25.76 19.99 -12.50
N ASN A 170 -26.59 19.16 -11.86
CA ASN A 170 -27.18 19.47 -10.55
C ASN A 170 -26.45 18.82 -9.38
N GLN A 171 -25.30 18.18 -9.64
CA GLN A 171 -24.45 17.52 -8.64
C GLN A 171 -25.24 16.55 -7.73
N LYS A 172 -26.01 15.67 -8.36
CA LYS A 172 -26.85 14.69 -7.65
C LYS A 172 -26.95 13.36 -8.39
N VAL A 173 -27.36 12.32 -7.66
CA VAL A 173 -27.65 10.99 -8.18
C VAL A 173 -29.12 10.67 -7.92
N ILE A 174 -29.83 10.27 -8.97
CA ILE A 174 -31.23 9.85 -8.89
C ILE A 174 -31.25 8.32 -8.81
N LEU A 175 -31.92 7.77 -7.79
CA LEU A 175 -32.08 6.32 -7.62
C LEU A 175 -33.55 5.94 -7.82
N GLN A 176 -33.77 4.94 -8.67
CA GLN A 176 -35.06 4.28 -8.85
C GLN A 176 -35.00 2.88 -8.24
N PRO A 177 -35.56 2.69 -7.02
CA PRO A 177 -35.58 1.38 -6.38
C PRO A 177 -36.58 0.43 -7.02
N GLU A 178 -36.24 -0.86 -7.00
CA GLU A 178 -37.18 -1.97 -7.24
C GLU A 178 -37.72 -2.57 -5.93
N GLU A 179 -38.72 -3.43 -6.04
CA GLU A 179 -39.13 -4.27 -4.92
C GLU A 179 -38.04 -5.33 -4.64
N PRO A 180 -37.75 -5.67 -3.37
CA PRO A 180 -36.84 -6.76 -3.06
C PRO A 180 -37.34 -8.09 -3.65
N LYS A 181 -36.41 -8.85 -4.24
CA LYS A 181 -36.67 -10.20 -4.77
C LYS A 181 -35.70 -11.20 -4.15
N GLU A 182 -36.01 -12.49 -4.25
CA GLU A 182 -35.04 -13.53 -3.93
C GLU A 182 -33.80 -13.38 -4.82
N THR A 183 -32.60 -13.43 -4.24
CA THR A 183 -31.36 -13.22 -4.99
C THR A 183 -31.17 -14.23 -6.11
N ALA A 184 -31.64 -15.46 -5.93
CA ALA A 184 -31.62 -16.49 -6.97
C ALA A 184 -32.43 -16.08 -8.21
N ILE A 185 -33.59 -15.43 -8.03
CA ILE A 185 -34.41 -14.92 -9.15
C ILE A 185 -33.67 -13.81 -9.88
N ILE A 186 -33.02 -12.89 -9.16
CA ILE A 186 -32.21 -11.83 -9.76
C ILE A 186 -31.05 -12.45 -10.54
N ARG A 187 -30.32 -13.40 -9.97
CA ARG A 187 -29.23 -14.11 -10.67
C ARG A 187 -29.71 -14.71 -11.99
N GLU A 188 -30.81 -15.47 -11.98
CA GLU A 188 -31.40 -16.07 -13.19
C GLU A 188 -31.82 -15.00 -14.21
N GLU A 189 -32.51 -13.94 -13.76
CA GLU A 189 -32.97 -12.81 -14.59
C GLU A 189 -31.81 -12.13 -15.35
N TYR A 190 -30.64 -12.05 -14.71
CA TYR A 190 -29.44 -11.42 -15.28
C TYR A 190 -28.41 -12.43 -15.84
N GLY A 191 -28.83 -13.66 -16.13
CA GLY A 191 -28.07 -14.61 -16.95
C GLY A 191 -27.13 -15.53 -16.18
N TYR A 192 -27.33 -15.70 -14.87
CA TYR A 192 -26.65 -16.75 -14.10
C TYR A 192 -27.20 -18.12 -14.46
N LEU A 193 -26.30 -19.09 -14.62
CA LEU A 193 -26.62 -20.50 -14.84
C LEU A 193 -25.78 -21.34 -13.89
N GLU A 194 -26.40 -22.38 -13.33
CA GLU A 194 -25.71 -23.40 -12.56
C GLU A 194 -26.09 -24.79 -13.07
N MET A 195 -25.09 -25.64 -13.32
CA MET A 195 -25.31 -27.01 -13.78
C MET A 195 -24.18 -27.94 -13.38
N ARG A 196 -24.46 -29.24 -13.48
CA ARG A 196 -23.46 -30.30 -13.31
C ARG A 196 -22.44 -30.24 -14.44
N VAL A 197 -21.19 -30.56 -14.14
CA VAL A 197 -20.05 -30.57 -15.08
C VAL A 197 -19.17 -31.83 -14.91
N ASP A 198 -19.75 -32.92 -14.41
CA ASP A 198 -19.05 -34.18 -14.13
C ASP A 198 -18.57 -34.90 -15.39
N THR A 199 -19.23 -34.66 -16.53
CA THR A 199 -18.91 -35.30 -17.81
C THR A 199 -18.48 -34.27 -18.85
N LEU A 200 -17.69 -34.71 -19.83
CA LEU A 200 -17.18 -33.84 -20.90
C LEU A 200 -18.31 -33.08 -21.62
N ALA A 201 -19.43 -33.77 -21.91
CA ALA A 201 -20.59 -33.16 -22.56
C ALA A 201 -21.26 -32.09 -21.69
N GLU A 202 -21.35 -32.31 -20.37
CA GLU A 202 -21.90 -31.36 -19.43
C GLU A 202 -20.99 -30.12 -19.27
N LEU A 203 -19.67 -30.31 -19.16
CA LEU A 203 -18.70 -29.22 -19.13
C LEU A 203 -18.73 -28.38 -20.42
N GLN A 204 -18.77 -29.02 -21.59
CA GLN A 204 -18.93 -28.32 -22.88
C GLN A 204 -20.26 -27.55 -22.96
N SER A 205 -21.34 -28.13 -22.44
CA SER A 205 -22.63 -27.45 -22.36
C SER A 205 -22.57 -26.25 -21.42
N PHE A 206 -21.83 -26.30 -20.31
CA PHE A 206 -21.64 -25.17 -19.42
C PHE A 206 -20.84 -24.05 -20.10
N LEU A 207 -19.68 -24.38 -20.68
CA LEU A 207 -18.80 -23.40 -21.35
C LEU A 207 -19.44 -22.74 -22.58
N SER A 208 -20.34 -23.43 -23.27
CA SER A 208 -21.07 -22.84 -24.41
C SER A 208 -22.20 -21.90 -23.99
N GLN A 209 -22.72 -22.06 -22.77
CA GLN A 209 -23.82 -21.26 -22.22
C GLN A 209 -23.37 -20.16 -21.26
N THR A 210 -22.12 -20.18 -20.82
CA THR A 210 -21.56 -19.20 -19.88
C THR A 210 -20.30 -18.58 -20.47
N ARG A 211 -19.91 -17.43 -19.93
CA ARG A 211 -18.70 -16.70 -20.32
C ARG A 211 -17.86 -16.28 -19.12
N HIS A 212 -18.41 -16.43 -17.92
CA HIS A 212 -17.79 -15.95 -16.69
C HIS A 212 -18.00 -16.96 -15.55
N LEU A 213 -16.95 -17.67 -15.15
CA LEU A 213 -17.01 -18.58 -14.00
C LEU A 213 -17.18 -17.79 -12.69
N SER A 214 -18.08 -18.28 -11.84
CA SER A 214 -18.49 -17.58 -10.62
C SER A 214 -18.39 -18.49 -9.39
N ARG A 215 -18.59 -19.80 -9.57
CA ARG A 215 -18.48 -20.82 -8.53
C ARG A 215 -18.15 -22.18 -9.12
N LEU A 216 -17.39 -22.99 -8.37
CA LEU A 216 -17.28 -24.42 -8.57
C LEU A 216 -17.50 -25.14 -7.23
N GLU A 217 -18.38 -26.14 -7.18
CA GLU A 217 -18.81 -26.79 -5.93
C GLU A 217 -19.00 -28.30 -6.08
N LEU A 218 -18.62 -29.04 -5.03
CA LEU A 218 -18.91 -30.44 -4.82
C LEU A 218 -20.20 -30.61 -4.00
N ARG A 219 -21.24 -31.17 -4.64
CA ARG A 219 -22.53 -31.50 -4.03
C ARG A 219 -22.76 -33.00 -4.09
N SER A 220 -22.73 -33.67 -2.94
CA SER A 220 -22.94 -35.13 -2.87
C SER A 220 -22.02 -35.93 -3.80
N GLY A 221 -20.75 -35.50 -3.93
CA GLY A 221 -19.76 -36.12 -4.82
C GLY A 221 -19.91 -35.78 -6.31
N GLN A 222 -20.79 -34.85 -6.66
CA GLN A 222 -20.96 -34.32 -8.02
C GLN A 222 -20.39 -32.91 -8.11
N LEU A 223 -19.73 -32.60 -9.22
CA LEU A 223 -19.17 -31.30 -9.53
C LEU A 223 -20.21 -30.42 -10.24
N TRP A 224 -20.46 -29.25 -9.66
CA TRP A 224 -21.36 -28.23 -10.16
C TRP A 224 -20.58 -26.96 -10.46
N ALA A 225 -20.84 -26.34 -11.61
CA ALA A 225 -20.29 -25.04 -11.97
C ALA A 225 -21.43 -24.03 -12.08
N GLY A 226 -21.18 -22.83 -11.53
CA GLY A 226 -22.04 -21.67 -11.63
C GLY A 226 -21.32 -20.55 -12.38
N GLY A 227 -22.00 -19.89 -13.31
CA GLY A 227 -21.40 -18.84 -14.12
C GLY A 227 -22.43 -17.94 -14.80
N TRP A 228 -21.95 -16.85 -15.38
CA TRP A 228 -22.79 -15.85 -16.03
C TRP A 228 -22.69 -15.90 -17.55
N ASN A 229 -23.77 -15.47 -18.21
CA ASN A 229 -23.80 -15.21 -19.63
C ASN A 229 -24.31 -13.80 -19.91
N TRP A 230 -23.40 -12.88 -20.15
CA TRP A 230 -23.72 -11.51 -20.56
C TRP A 230 -23.54 -11.40 -22.07
N PRO A 231 -24.61 -11.41 -22.87
CA PRO A 231 -24.52 -11.57 -24.33
C PRO A 231 -23.81 -10.42 -25.05
N ASN A 232 -23.69 -9.26 -24.39
CA ASN A 232 -23.06 -8.07 -24.95
C ASN A 232 -21.62 -7.85 -24.47
N THR A 233 -21.15 -8.58 -23.45
CA THR A 233 -19.78 -8.40 -22.95
C THR A 233 -18.80 -8.94 -23.99
N PRO A 234 -17.82 -8.12 -24.42
CA PRO A 234 -16.83 -8.54 -25.41
C PRO A 234 -15.83 -9.48 -24.72
N SER A 235 -16.20 -10.75 -24.55
CA SER A 235 -15.33 -11.78 -23.97
C SER A 235 -15.12 -12.93 -24.94
N LYS A 236 -13.91 -13.48 -24.94
CA LYS A 236 -13.62 -14.76 -25.60
C LYS A 236 -13.98 -15.91 -24.67
N GLN A 237 -14.46 -17.00 -25.25
CA GLN A 237 -14.84 -18.20 -24.50
C GLN A 237 -13.60 -19.01 -24.10
N ILE A 238 -13.64 -19.56 -22.89
CA ILE A 238 -12.73 -20.62 -22.47
C ILE A 238 -13.23 -21.95 -23.03
N THR A 239 -12.31 -22.77 -23.54
CA THR A 239 -12.62 -24.08 -24.12
C THR A 239 -12.21 -25.22 -23.17
N VAL A 240 -12.64 -26.44 -23.47
CA VAL A 240 -12.22 -27.60 -22.67
C VAL A 240 -10.73 -27.90 -22.86
N GLU A 241 -10.18 -27.58 -24.03
CA GLU A 241 -8.74 -27.69 -24.28
C GLU A 241 -7.96 -26.81 -23.31
N ASP A 242 -8.36 -25.55 -23.10
CA ASP A 242 -7.73 -24.64 -22.13
C ASP A 242 -7.73 -25.27 -20.73
N LEU A 243 -8.90 -25.73 -20.26
CA LEU A 243 -9.05 -26.33 -18.93
C LEU A 243 -8.22 -27.61 -18.77
N THR A 244 -8.10 -28.39 -19.85
CA THR A 244 -7.30 -29.62 -19.86
C THR A 244 -5.82 -29.32 -19.73
N VAL A 245 -5.33 -28.28 -20.42
CA VAL A 245 -3.93 -27.84 -20.32
C VAL A 245 -3.62 -27.34 -18.90
N LEU A 246 -4.45 -26.44 -18.36
CA LEU A 246 -4.30 -25.94 -16.99
C LEU A 246 -4.29 -27.09 -15.97
N GLN A 247 -5.26 -28.02 -16.05
CA GLN A 247 -5.35 -29.16 -15.14
C GLN A 247 -4.13 -30.08 -15.22
N ARG A 248 -3.59 -30.31 -16.42
CA ARG A 248 -2.38 -31.12 -16.58
C ARG A 248 -1.17 -30.41 -15.98
N GLY A 249 -1.02 -29.11 -16.19
CA GLY A 249 0.06 -28.34 -15.59
C GLY A 249 0.02 -28.40 -14.07
N TYR A 250 -1.13 -28.12 -13.43
CA TYR A 250 -1.26 -28.23 -11.98
C TYR A 250 -0.99 -29.64 -11.43
N ARG A 251 -1.44 -30.70 -12.11
CA ARG A 251 -1.12 -32.08 -11.72
C ARG A 251 0.36 -32.40 -11.86
N SER A 252 1.00 -31.84 -12.88
CA SER A 252 2.43 -32.02 -13.12
C SER A 252 3.22 -31.32 -12.04
N ALA A 253 2.82 -30.11 -11.63
CA ALA A 253 3.38 -29.40 -10.50
C ALA A 253 3.28 -30.18 -9.18
N VAL A 254 2.09 -30.72 -8.84
CA VAL A 254 1.96 -31.58 -7.64
C VAL A 254 2.84 -32.82 -7.73
N THR A 255 2.96 -33.44 -8.92
CA THR A 255 3.83 -34.60 -9.11
C THR A 255 5.30 -34.22 -8.97
N SER A 256 5.70 -33.08 -9.55
CA SER A 256 7.05 -32.53 -9.44
C SER A 256 7.37 -32.21 -7.99
N GLN A 257 6.49 -31.53 -7.26
CA GLN A 257 6.65 -31.25 -5.82
C GLN A 257 6.70 -32.53 -4.96
N ALA A 258 5.96 -33.58 -5.34
CA ALA A 258 6.04 -34.87 -4.65
C ALA A 258 7.29 -35.70 -5.02
N SER A 259 7.91 -35.41 -6.18
CA SER A 259 9.05 -36.16 -6.74
C SER A 259 10.40 -35.48 -6.57
N ALA A 260 10.41 -34.15 -6.46
CA ALA A 260 11.41 -33.41 -5.73
C ALA A 260 11.29 -33.98 -4.32
N ALA A 261 12.10 -35.00 -4.05
CA ALA A 261 12.11 -35.67 -2.76
C ALA A 261 12.19 -34.54 -1.74
N ASP A 262 11.17 -34.44 -0.88
CA ASP A 262 11.20 -33.56 0.30
C ASP A 262 12.66 -33.58 0.76
N PRO A 263 13.44 -32.48 0.63
CA PRO A 263 14.86 -32.51 0.92
C PRO A 263 15.07 -32.99 2.38
N TYR A 264 14.03 -32.85 3.21
CA TYR A 264 13.95 -33.37 4.57
C TYR A 264 13.58 -34.86 4.68
N SER A 265 13.32 -35.58 3.59
CA SER A 265 13.04 -37.03 3.57
C SER A 265 14.29 -37.89 3.77
N VAL A 266 15.47 -37.35 3.48
CA VAL A 266 16.76 -37.93 3.89
C VAL A 266 17.14 -37.56 5.31
N LEU A 267 16.51 -36.54 5.90
CA LEU A 267 16.71 -36.19 7.30
C LEU A 267 15.93 -37.13 8.22
N ASP A 268 16.53 -37.46 9.35
CA ASP A 268 15.79 -38.18 10.38
C ASP A 268 14.69 -37.28 11.01
N PRO A 269 13.68 -37.84 11.69
CA PRO A 269 12.57 -37.06 12.25
C PRO A 269 13.01 -35.96 13.23
N LYS A 270 14.18 -36.09 13.86
CA LYS A 270 14.70 -35.10 14.80
C LYS A 270 15.31 -33.91 14.06
N GLN A 271 16.07 -34.18 13.01
CA GLN A 271 16.64 -33.15 12.13
C GLN A 271 15.53 -32.34 11.42
N ARG A 272 14.49 -33.01 10.91
CA ARG A 272 13.34 -32.33 10.29
C ARG A 272 12.64 -31.39 11.27
N LYS A 273 12.38 -31.87 12.49
CA LYS A 273 11.76 -31.07 13.54
C LYS A 273 12.65 -29.92 14.00
N ALA A 274 13.98 -30.06 13.88
CA ALA A 274 14.94 -28.99 14.14
C ALA A 274 14.88 -27.87 13.10
N ILE A 275 14.71 -28.23 11.81
CA ILE A 275 14.55 -27.25 10.74
C ILE A 275 13.19 -26.54 10.84
N GLU A 276 12.10 -27.28 11.02
CA GLU A 276 10.77 -26.69 11.26
C GLU A 276 10.80 -25.71 12.44
N PHE A 277 11.53 -26.06 13.51
CA PHE A 277 11.73 -25.20 14.67
C PHE A 277 12.58 -23.96 14.35
N LEU A 278 13.68 -24.09 13.61
CA LEU A 278 14.51 -22.95 13.20
C LEU A 278 13.72 -21.97 12.33
N THR A 279 12.99 -22.47 11.34
CA THR A 279 12.16 -21.63 10.48
C THR A 279 11.12 -20.87 11.32
N GLU A 280 10.43 -21.56 12.23
CA GLU A 280 9.45 -20.88 13.10
C GLU A 280 10.11 -19.90 14.08
N LEU A 281 11.33 -20.17 14.54
CA LEU A 281 12.11 -19.28 15.40
C LEU A 281 12.54 -18.01 14.65
N GLU A 282 12.97 -18.13 13.40
CA GLU A 282 13.43 -17.01 12.56
C GLU A 282 12.28 -16.14 12.04
N GLU A 283 11.12 -16.74 11.78
CA GLU A 283 9.91 -16.02 11.34
C GLU A 283 9.17 -15.32 12.51
N THR A 284 9.44 -15.70 13.77
CA THR A 284 8.69 -15.18 14.92
C THR A 284 9.33 -13.92 15.49
N GLU A 285 8.71 -12.76 15.26
CA GLU A 285 9.07 -11.49 15.92
C GLU A 285 8.37 -11.27 17.28
N ASN A 286 7.45 -12.17 17.67
CA ASN A 286 6.66 -12.05 18.90
C ASN A 286 7.35 -12.72 20.10
N GLU A 287 7.75 -11.93 21.10
CA GLU A 287 8.41 -12.40 22.33
C GLU A 287 7.63 -13.49 23.08
N GLU A 288 6.29 -13.40 23.18
CA GLU A 288 5.49 -14.42 23.84
C GLU A 288 5.54 -15.76 23.10
N LYS A 289 5.51 -15.71 21.76
CA LYS A 289 5.59 -16.90 20.92
C LYS A 289 7.01 -17.47 20.90
N LEU A 290 8.04 -16.63 20.93
CA LEU A 290 9.42 -17.05 21.14
C LEU A 290 9.56 -17.82 22.45
N VAL A 291 9.00 -17.31 23.55
CA VAL A 291 8.97 -18.01 24.84
C VAL A 291 8.23 -19.36 24.71
N GLU A 292 7.08 -19.42 24.04
CA GLU A 292 6.36 -20.68 23.82
C GLU A 292 7.20 -21.71 23.04
N LEU A 293 7.86 -21.28 21.96
CA LEU A 293 8.77 -22.09 21.14
C LEU A 293 9.94 -22.61 21.98
N PHE A 294 10.55 -21.72 22.75
CA PHE A 294 11.66 -21.98 23.66
C PHE A 294 11.35 -23.01 24.74
N PHE A 295 10.08 -23.11 25.14
CA PHE A 295 9.59 -24.11 26.09
C PHE A 295 8.87 -25.29 25.42
N SER A 296 8.94 -25.42 24.10
CA SER A 296 8.38 -26.57 23.40
C SER A 296 9.04 -27.87 23.90
N GLU A 297 8.26 -28.95 23.93
CA GLU A 297 8.75 -30.28 24.36
C GLU A 297 9.93 -30.74 23.51
N PHE A 298 10.04 -30.24 22.27
CA PHE A 298 11.18 -30.49 21.39
C PHE A 298 12.48 -29.84 21.89
N VAL A 299 12.46 -28.55 22.23
CA VAL A 299 13.67 -27.87 22.71
C VAL A 299 14.16 -28.48 24.02
N ILE A 300 13.24 -28.73 24.95
CA ILE A 300 13.57 -29.22 26.30
C ILE A 300 14.00 -30.69 26.28
N GLU A 301 13.29 -31.56 25.56
CA GLU A 301 13.53 -33.01 25.64
C GLU A 301 14.53 -33.50 24.58
N GLU A 302 14.67 -32.81 23.43
CA GLU A 302 15.47 -33.28 22.30
C GLU A 302 16.72 -32.45 22.00
N LEU A 303 16.71 -31.13 22.21
CA LEU A 303 17.85 -30.27 21.84
C LEU A 303 18.82 -30.02 23.01
N LEU A 304 18.28 -29.77 24.20
CA LEU A 304 19.06 -29.39 25.37
C LEU A 304 19.33 -30.57 26.30
N SER A 305 20.48 -30.53 26.95
CA SER A 305 20.69 -31.37 28.13
C SER A 305 19.87 -30.87 29.32
N GLU A 306 19.56 -31.76 30.25
CA GLU A 306 18.84 -31.41 31.49
C GLU A 306 19.57 -30.29 32.27
N GLU A 307 20.90 -30.23 32.21
CA GLU A 307 21.69 -29.17 32.84
C GLU A 307 21.55 -27.81 32.13
N GLU A 308 21.55 -27.80 30.79
CA GLU A 308 21.34 -26.58 30.00
C GLU A 308 19.92 -26.04 30.17
N ALA A 309 18.91 -26.91 30.11
CA ALA A 309 17.51 -26.51 30.32
C ALA A 309 17.29 -25.93 31.73
N VAL A 310 17.90 -26.54 32.75
CA VAL A 310 17.86 -26.00 34.13
C VAL A 310 18.62 -24.68 34.22
N GLY A 311 19.76 -24.54 33.54
CA GLY A 311 20.53 -23.30 33.49
C GLY A 311 19.73 -22.12 32.92
N VAL A 312 18.95 -22.37 31.86
CA VAL A 312 18.10 -21.37 31.21
C VAL A 312 16.93 -20.98 32.12
N VAL A 313 16.27 -21.95 32.76
CA VAL A 313 15.20 -21.66 33.73
C VAL A 313 15.74 -20.81 34.89
N ILE A 314 16.93 -21.12 35.40
CA ILE A 314 17.57 -20.32 36.47
C ILE A 314 17.90 -18.91 35.98
N ALA A 315 18.40 -18.76 34.76
CA ALA A 315 18.70 -17.45 34.18
C ALA A 315 17.44 -16.59 33.99
N LEU A 316 16.35 -17.20 33.50
CA LEU A 316 15.06 -16.54 33.35
C LEU A 316 14.44 -16.15 34.71
N GLU A 317 14.55 -17.00 35.73
CA GLU A 317 14.12 -16.67 37.10
C GLU A 317 15.01 -15.61 37.77
N ALA A 318 16.27 -15.50 37.35
CA ALA A 318 17.24 -14.56 37.91
C ALA A 318 17.19 -13.17 37.27
N ALA A 319 16.65 -13.04 36.05
CA ALA A 319 16.44 -11.76 35.39
C ALA A 319 15.42 -10.92 36.19
N GLN A 320 15.83 -9.74 36.64
CA GLN A 320 15.00 -8.83 37.44
C GLN A 320 14.50 -7.64 36.63
N THR A 321 15.02 -7.47 35.41
CA THR A 321 14.70 -6.38 34.51
C THR A 321 14.42 -6.90 33.10
N ASP A 322 13.65 -6.15 32.33
CA ASP A 322 13.30 -6.51 30.94
C ASP A 322 14.56 -6.65 30.07
N ALA A 323 15.59 -5.82 30.28
CA ALA A 323 16.86 -5.91 29.56
C ALA A 323 17.67 -7.18 29.90
N GLU A 324 17.64 -7.63 31.15
CA GLU A 324 18.25 -8.91 31.54
C GLU A 324 17.48 -10.10 30.95
N LEU A 325 16.15 -10.00 30.90
CA LEU A 325 15.30 -11.02 30.30
C LEU A 325 15.56 -11.13 28.79
N GLU A 326 15.61 -10.00 28.08
CA GLU A 326 15.93 -9.92 26.66
C GLU A 326 17.29 -10.54 26.36
N GLN A 327 18.33 -10.21 27.14
CA GLN A 327 19.65 -10.81 26.96
C GLN A 327 19.65 -12.32 27.22
N VAL A 328 18.92 -12.81 28.22
CA VAL A 328 18.79 -14.26 28.48
C VAL A 328 18.08 -14.95 27.32
N LEU A 329 17.07 -14.33 26.71
CA LEU A 329 16.38 -14.85 25.53
C LEU A 329 17.30 -14.89 24.30
N ILE A 330 18.12 -13.86 24.08
CA ILE A 330 19.13 -13.84 23.01
C ILE A 330 20.16 -14.94 23.21
N ASP A 331 20.75 -15.04 24.41
CA ASP A 331 21.73 -16.07 24.74
C ASP A 331 21.15 -17.48 24.58
N TYR A 332 19.86 -17.64 24.89
CA TYR A 332 19.15 -18.90 24.71
C TYR A 332 18.84 -19.21 23.24
N ALA A 333 18.43 -18.21 22.46
CA ALA A 333 18.25 -18.33 21.02
C ALA A 333 19.54 -18.81 20.35
N ASP A 334 20.66 -18.20 20.70
CA ASP A 334 21.98 -18.56 20.18
C ASP A 334 22.39 -19.97 20.60
N LEU A 335 22.09 -20.38 21.85
CA LEU A 335 22.33 -21.75 22.29
C LEU A 335 21.50 -22.76 21.49
N VAL A 336 20.21 -22.48 21.29
CA VAL A 336 19.31 -23.36 20.54
C VAL A 336 19.73 -23.43 19.08
N ARG A 337 20.03 -22.29 18.43
CA ARG A 337 20.55 -22.23 17.07
C ARG A 337 21.81 -23.08 16.93
N LYS A 338 22.78 -22.88 17.83
CA LYS A 338 24.02 -23.68 17.84
C LYS A 338 23.78 -25.17 17.99
N LYS A 339 22.80 -25.59 18.80
CA LYS A 339 22.45 -27.02 18.94
C LYS A 339 21.85 -27.59 17.67
N ILE A 340 21.10 -26.78 16.94
CA ILE A 340 20.52 -27.18 15.66
C ILE A 340 21.61 -27.23 14.59
N GLU A 341 22.55 -26.28 14.58
CA GLU A 341 23.77 -26.32 13.76
C GLU A 341 24.63 -27.56 14.09
N ASP A 342 24.72 -27.98 15.36
CA ASP A 342 25.43 -29.22 15.73
C ASP A 342 24.67 -30.50 15.25
N LEU A 343 23.37 -30.40 14.97
CA LEU A 343 22.48 -31.48 14.53
C LEU A 343 22.41 -31.65 13.01
N LEU A 344 22.73 -30.59 12.26
CA LEU A 344 22.69 -30.53 10.80
C LEU A 344 24.12 -30.36 10.29
N SER A 345 24.55 -31.03 9.21
CA SER A 345 25.85 -30.67 8.63
C SER A 345 25.79 -29.28 8.00
N ASP A 346 26.91 -28.54 7.93
CA ASP A 346 26.97 -27.23 7.25
C ASP A 346 26.35 -27.27 5.83
N GLU A 347 26.53 -28.37 5.10
CA GLU A 347 25.92 -28.59 3.77
C GLU A 347 24.39 -28.73 3.84
N GLN A 348 23.83 -29.34 4.90
CA GLN A 348 22.39 -29.48 5.12
C GLN A 348 21.76 -28.18 5.62
N LEU A 349 22.49 -27.41 6.44
CA LEU A 349 22.05 -26.12 6.93
C LEU A 349 22.02 -25.10 5.79
N GLN A 350 23.09 -25.05 5.00
CA GLN A 350 23.21 -24.18 3.84
C GLN A 350 22.20 -24.56 2.75
N GLU A 351 22.03 -25.85 2.43
CA GLU A 351 20.99 -26.30 1.49
C GLU A 351 19.58 -25.97 2.02
N SER A 352 19.29 -26.10 3.33
CA SER A 352 17.97 -25.75 3.87
C SER A 352 17.68 -24.24 3.95
N LEU A 353 18.70 -23.42 4.21
CA LEU A 353 18.57 -21.96 4.33
C LEU A 353 18.57 -21.29 2.95
N GLU A 354 19.35 -21.81 1.99
CA GLU A 354 19.35 -21.34 0.60
C GLU A 354 18.15 -21.91 -0.21
N ASP A 355 17.63 -23.11 0.10
CA ASP A 355 16.41 -23.65 -0.53
C ASP A 355 15.10 -23.07 0.02
N ASN A 356 15.09 -22.52 1.24
CA ASN A 356 13.86 -21.88 1.75
C ASN A 356 13.58 -20.55 1.02
N ASP A 357 14.63 -19.82 0.62
CA ASP A 357 14.53 -18.56 -0.13
C ASP A 357 14.63 -18.75 -1.66
N THR A 358 15.28 -19.82 -2.16
CA THR A 358 15.02 -20.27 -3.53
C THR A 358 13.68 -21.00 -3.56
N ILE A 359 12.62 -20.19 -3.43
CA ILE A 359 11.26 -20.47 -3.83
C ILE A 359 11.24 -21.67 -4.79
N ALA A 360 10.86 -22.84 -4.28
CA ALA A 360 10.82 -24.09 -5.02
C ALA A 360 10.31 -23.80 -6.43
N ASP A 361 11.19 -23.99 -7.42
CA ASP A 361 11.04 -23.54 -8.79
C ASP A 361 9.57 -23.58 -9.23
N PHE A 362 8.90 -22.40 -9.20
CA PHE A 362 7.49 -22.27 -9.57
C PHE A 362 7.27 -22.65 -11.05
N SER A 363 8.34 -22.96 -11.81
CA SER A 363 8.35 -23.41 -13.22
C SER A 363 7.48 -24.63 -13.53
N THR A 364 6.93 -25.31 -12.52
CA THR A 364 6.11 -26.50 -12.75
C THR A 364 4.62 -26.21 -12.88
N GLU A 365 4.15 -25.10 -12.33
CA GLU A 365 2.74 -24.69 -12.40
C GLU A 365 2.41 -24.02 -13.74
N PRO A 366 1.17 -24.06 -14.25
CA PRO A 366 0.85 -23.28 -15.45
C PRO A 366 1.24 -21.83 -15.21
N GLY A 367 2.01 -21.21 -16.10
CA GLY A 367 2.52 -19.84 -15.95
C GLY A 367 3.17 -19.35 -17.24
N PHE A 368 3.43 -18.05 -17.35
CA PHE A 368 4.06 -17.49 -18.55
C PHE A 368 4.91 -16.25 -18.25
N SER A 369 6.20 -16.28 -18.52
CA SER A 369 7.05 -15.10 -18.41
C SER A 369 7.85 -14.85 -19.68
N LEU A 370 8.17 -13.59 -19.97
CA LEU A 370 9.21 -13.22 -20.93
C LEU A 370 10.53 -12.96 -20.20
N ASP A 371 11.27 -14.03 -19.93
CA ASP A 371 12.50 -13.98 -19.15
C ASP A 371 13.65 -13.39 -19.98
N PRO A 372 14.60 -12.66 -19.36
CA PRO A 372 15.83 -12.28 -20.05
C PRO A 372 16.54 -13.52 -20.60
N GLY A 373 16.98 -13.47 -21.85
CA GLY A 373 17.74 -14.54 -22.47
C GLY A 373 19.17 -14.64 -21.93
N GLN A 374 19.98 -15.47 -22.56
CA GLN A 374 21.42 -15.49 -22.26
C GLN A 374 22.08 -14.21 -22.77
N ALA A 375 22.89 -13.56 -21.92
CA ALA A 375 23.81 -12.50 -22.33
C ALA A 375 24.73 -13.00 -23.46
N MET A 376 25.00 -12.14 -24.43
CA MET A 376 25.86 -12.44 -25.57
C MET A 376 26.67 -11.20 -25.96
N THR A 377 27.72 -11.42 -26.72
CA THR A 377 28.53 -10.34 -27.30
C THR A 377 27.80 -9.69 -28.48
N ALA A 378 28.13 -8.44 -28.80
CA ALA A 378 27.52 -7.77 -29.95
C ALA A 378 27.76 -8.49 -31.29
N PRO A 379 28.92 -9.11 -31.57
CA PRO A 379 29.09 -9.97 -32.74
C PRO A 379 28.13 -11.17 -32.79
N GLU A 380 27.87 -11.83 -31.65
CA GLU A 380 26.91 -12.94 -31.56
C GLU A 380 25.48 -12.47 -31.83
N LEU A 381 25.11 -11.28 -31.34
CA LEU A 381 23.83 -10.65 -31.67
C LEU A 381 23.74 -10.39 -33.18
N LEU A 382 24.76 -9.82 -33.81
CA LEU A 382 24.74 -9.54 -35.24
C LEU A 382 24.59 -10.80 -36.10
N ASP A 383 25.16 -11.93 -35.66
CA ASP A 383 24.98 -13.24 -36.30
C ASP A 383 23.55 -13.81 -36.14
N LEU A 384 22.83 -13.37 -35.10
CA LEU A 384 21.45 -13.77 -34.81
C LEU A 384 20.41 -13.02 -35.66
N LEU A 385 20.73 -11.80 -36.11
CA LEU A 385 19.80 -10.93 -36.83
C LEU A 385 19.72 -11.27 -38.32
N ASP A 386 18.51 -11.36 -38.89
CA ASP A 386 18.33 -11.55 -40.34
C ASP A 386 18.62 -10.23 -41.08
N PRO A 387 19.63 -10.18 -41.99
CA PRO A 387 19.91 -8.98 -42.77
C PRO A 387 18.74 -8.50 -43.65
N LYS A 388 17.74 -9.36 -43.91
CA LYS A 388 16.52 -8.95 -44.62
C LYS A 388 15.58 -8.13 -43.75
N GLN A 389 15.54 -8.42 -42.45
CA GLN A 389 14.75 -7.66 -41.48
C GLN A 389 15.48 -6.36 -41.09
N TYR A 390 16.81 -6.42 -41.05
CA TYR A 390 17.68 -5.29 -40.70
C TYR A 390 18.67 -4.96 -41.83
N PRO A 391 18.21 -4.36 -42.95
CA PRO A 391 19.06 -4.09 -44.12
C PRO A 391 20.24 -3.16 -43.81
N PHE A 392 20.09 -2.26 -42.82
CA PHE A 392 21.17 -1.38 -42.38
C PHE A 392 22.39 -2.14 -41.82
N LEU A 393 22.26 -3.40 -41.38
CA LEU A 393 23.41 -4.20 -40.96
C LEU A 393 24.43 -4.39 -42.09
N THR A 394 23.96 -4.38 -43.35
CA THR A 394 24.81 -4.47 -44.53
C THR A 394 25.17 -3.08 -45.08
N GLU A 395 24.22 -2.14 -45.07
CA GLU A 395 24.39 -0.80 -45.65
C GLU A 395 25.25 0.13 -44.77
N ASN A 396 25.19 -0.04 -43.45
CA ASN A 396 25.80 0.82 -42.44
C ASN A 396 26.77 0.04 -41.52
N ARG A 397 27.48 -0.97 -42.06
CA ARG A 397 28.33 -1.86 -41.26
C ARG A 397 29.39 -1.11 -40.44
N GLU A 398 30.03 -0.10 -41.02
CA GLU A 398 31.04 0.72 -40.31
C GLU A 398 30.43 1.49 -39.12
N LEU A 399 29.16 1.92 -39.22
CA LEU A 399 28.44 2.57 -38.12
C LEU A 399 28.12 1.59 -37.00
N VAL A 400 27.67 0.37 -37.35
CA VAL A 400 27.41 -0.70 -36.37
C VAL A 400 28.69 -1.06 -35.62
N ASP A 401 29.80 -1.26 -36.34
CA ASP A 401 31.09 -1.58 -35.73
C ASP A 401 31.58 -0.44 -34.83
N PHE A 402 31.37 0.83 -35.21
CA PHE A 402 31.64 1.99 -34.35
C PHE A 402 30.76 2.03 -33.10
N THR A 403 29.45 1.80 -33.23
CA THR A 403 28.51 1.79 -32.09
C THR A 403 28.89 0.73 -31.06
N ILE A 404 29.29 -0.46 -31.52
CA ILE A 404 29.77 -1.53 -30.63
C ILE A 404 31.05 -1.12 -29.92
N ALA A 405 32.06 -0.66 -30.67
CA ALA A 405 33.32 -0.23 -30.08
C ALA A 405 33.11 0.90 -29.06
N TYR A 406 32.24 1.87 -29.38
CA TYR A 406 31.92 2.97 -28.47
C TYR A 406 31.20 2.50 -27.20
N ALA A 407 30.33 1.49 -27.30
CA ALA A 407 29.60 0.96 -26.17
C ALA A 407 30.44 0.07 -25.24
N GLU A 408 31.43 -0.63 -25.80
CA GLU A 408 32.35 -1.50 -25.06
C GLU A 408 33.52 -0.73 -24.43
N ALA A 409 33.80 0.49 -24.91
CA ALA A 409 34.93 1.28 -24.46
C ALA A 409 34.76 1.82 -23.03
N GLU A 410 35.82 1.75 -22.24
CA GLU A 410 35.92 2.44 -20.94
C GLU A 410 36.09 3.95 -21.16
N ASP A 411 35.84 4.78 -20.14
CA ASP A 411 35.75 6.24 -20.26
C ASP A 411 36.88 6.89 -21.10
N GLU A 412 38.15 6.50 -20.89
CA GLU A 412 39.28 7.05 -21.66
C GLU A 412 39.28 6.59 -23.14
N GLU A 413 38.91 5.34 -23.42
CA GLU A 413 38.87 4.80 -24.79
C GLU A 413 37.64 5.30 -25.56
N ALA A 414 36.51 5.52 -24.88
CA ALA A 414 35.31 6.09 -25.46
C ALA A 414 35.60 7.50 -26.00
N VAL A 415 36.38 8.28 -25.24
CA VAL A 415 36.85 9.60 -25.69
C VAL A 415 37.71 9.48 -26.94
N ASP A 416 38.68 8.56 -26.98
CA ASP A 416 39.53 8.35 -28.16
C ASP A 416 38.71 7.96 -29.41
N LEU A 417 37.68 7.13 -29.25
CA LEU A 417 36.76 6.76 -30.32
C LEU A 417 35.94 7.96 -30.82
N LEU A 418 35.45 8.80 -29.91
CA LEU A 418 34.73 10.02 -30.25
C LEU A 418 35.59 11.01 -31.06
N TYR A 419 36.92 10.98 -30.88
CA TYR A 419 37.88 11.76 -31.67
C TYR A 419 38.47 11.01 -32.87
N SER A 420 37.90 9.87 -33.28
CA SER A 420 38.37 9.13 -34.45
C SER A 420 38.01 9.84 -35.77
N ASP A 421 38.86 9.68 -36.79
CA ASP A 421 38.59 10.19 -38.15
C ASP A 421 37.22 9.74 -38.67
N PHE A 422 36.73 8.57 -38.23
CA PHE A 422 35.41 8.06 -38.57
C PHE A 422 34.28 9.01 -38.15
N VAL A 423 34.31 9.54 -36.92
CA VAL A 423 33.29 10.47 -36.42
C VAL A 423 33.24 11.73 -37.29
N PHE A 424 34.41 12.27 -37.63
CA PHE A 424 34.53 13.48 -38.44
C PHE A 424 34.15 13.26 -39.91
N GLU A 425 34.44 12.10 -40.48
CA GLU A 425 34.18 11.82 -41.90
C GLU A 425 32.76 11.31 -42.16
N LYS A 426 32.14 10.61 -41.19
CA LYS A 426 30.90 9.84 -41.40
C LYS A 426 29.73 10.29 -40.56
N LEU A 427 29.96 10.81 -39.34
CA LEU A 427 28.87 11.12 -38.42
C LEU A 427 28.51 12.60 -38.40
N LEU A 428 29.50 13.49 -38.47
CA LEU A 428 29.28 14.92 -38.32
C LEU A 428 29.66 15.68 -39.58
N ASN A 429 28.84 16.66 -39.96
CA ASN A 429 29.20 17.58 -41.04
C ASN A 429 30.07 18.75 -40.53
N GLU A 430 30.68 19.49 -41.46
CA GLU A 430 31.57 20.62 -41.12
C GLU A 430 30.88 21.70 -40.25
N GLU A 431 29.58 21.91 -40.40
CA GLU A 431 28.81 22.91 -39.65
C GLU A 431 28.52 22.46 -38.21
N GLU A 432 28.07 21.22 -38.04
CA GLU A 432 27.87 20.57 -36.73
C GLU A 432 29.17 20.56 -35.93
N MET A 433 30.27 20.17 -36.59
CA MET A 433 31.61 20.18 -35.99
C MET A 433 32.05 21.59 -35.60
N ALA A 434 31.89 22.57 -36.49
CA ALA A 434 32.22 23.96 -36.18
C ALA A 434 31.41 24.49 -34.98
N SER A 435 30.21 23.95 -34.73
CA SER A 435 29.33 24.35 -33.64
C SER A 435 29.79 23.90 -32.24
N VAL A 436 30.62 22.84 -32.15
CA VAL A 436 31.13 22.30 -30.87
C VAL A 436 32.64 22.45 -30.73
N ALA A 437 33.40 22.53 -31.83
CA ALA A 437 34.86 22.54 -31.83
C ALA A 437 35.48 23.65 -30.96
N LYS A 438 34.85 24.84 -30.89
CA LYS A 438 35.34 25.92 -30.02
C LYS A 438 35.27 25.53 -28.54
N GLY A 439 34.17 24.91 -28.10
CA GLY A 439 33.99 24.52 -26.71
C GLY A 439 34.81 23.30 -26.33
N LEU A 440 34.95 22.31 -27.23
CA LEU A 440 35.84 21.16 -27.04
C LEU A 440 37.32 21.54 -26.91
N LEU A 441 37.72 22.71 -27.42
CA LEU A 441 39.07 23.28 -27.27
C LEU A 441 39.16 24.31 -26.14
N SER A 442 38.10 24.53 -25.37
CA SER A 442 38.11 25.48 -24.27
C SER A 442 38.92 24.94 -23.09
N GLU A 443 39.70 25.81 -22.45
CA GLU A 443 40.32 25.51 -21.15
C GLU A 443 39.32 25.72 -19.99
N ASP A 444 38.14 26.29 -20.28
CA ASP A 444 37.05 26.44 -19.33
C ASP A 444 36.25 25.14 -19.24
N GLU A 445 36.25 24.52 -18.06
CA GLU A 445 35.63 23.22 -17.80
C GLU A 445 34.12 23.22 -18.09
N GLU A 446 33.40 24.31 -17.80
CA GLU A 446 31.96 24.40 -18.05
C GLU A 446 31.67 24.52 -19.55
N GLU A 447 32.47 25.30 -20.29
CA GLU A 447 32.34 25.40 -21.75
C GLU A 447 32.75 24.09 -22.46
N PHE A 448 33.73 23.36 -21.92
CA PHE A 448 34.13 22.05 -22.41
C PHE A 448 33.04 21.01 -22.18
N GLU A 449 32.53 20.85 -20.95
CA GLU A 449 31.50 19.87 -20.61
C GLU A 449 30.21 20.10 -21.41
N ALA A 450 29.78 21.35 -21.55
CA ALA A 450 28.61 21.70 -22.37
C ALA A 450 28.82 21.35 -23.86
N ALA A 451 30.03 21.55 -24.39
CA ALA A 451 30.35 21.22 -25.77
C ALA A 451 30.55 19.72 -25.99
N TYR A 452 31.10 19.00 -25.01
CA TYR A 452 31.26 17.56 -25.02
C TYR A 452 29.91 16.85 -24.98
N SER A 453 29.03 17.27 -24.07
CA SER A 453 27.65 16.77 -23.99
C SER A 453 26.91 16.97 -25.32
N LYS A 454 26.98 18.18 -25.90
CA LYS A 454 26.40 18.45 -27.22
C LYS A 454 27.04 17.64 -28.35
N PHE A 455 28.34 17.37 -28.28
CA PHE A 455 29.05 16.56 -29.27
C PHE A 455 28.60 15.10 -29.23
N VAL A 456 28.48 14.51 -28.03
CA VAL A 456 27.92 13.17 -27.83
C VAL A 456 26.47 13.12 -28.31
N GLU A 457 25.66 14.14 -28.01
CA GLU A 457 24.27 14.24 -28.47
C GLU A 457 24.18 14.20 -30.01
N LEU A 458 25.02 14.97 -30.72
CA LEU A 458 25.05 14.98 -32.19
C LEU A 458 25.43 13.60 -32.76
N ILE A 459 26.39 12.91 -32.13
CA ILE A 459 26.82 11.57 -32.52
C ILE A 459 25.69 10.56 -32.32
N LEU A 460 25.07 10.54 -31.14
CA LEU A 460 23.95 9.66 -30.83
C LEU A 460 22.77 9.93 -31.77
N ASN A 461 22.41 11.19 -32.02
CA ASN A 461 21.37 11.56 -32.98
C ASN A 461 21.67 10.99 -34.37
N ARG A 462 22.92 11.04 -34.84
CA ARG A 462 23.28 10.46 -36.13
C ARG A 462 23.21 8.93 -36.12
N LEU A 463 23.63 8.28 -35.02
CA LEU A 463 23.45 6.83 -34.87
C LEU A 463 21.96 6.46 -34.91
N TYR A 464 21.12 7.18 -34.18
CA TYR A 464 19.67 7.00 -34.17
C TYR A 464 19.03 7.21 -35.55
N GLU A 465 19.47 8.22 -36.30
CA GLU A 465 18.99 8.47 -37.67
C GLU A 465 19.33 7.34 -38.64
N ASN A 466 20.51 6.71 -38.51
CA ASN A 466 21.01 5.72 -39.47
C ASN A 466 20.70 4.27 -39.08
N LEU A 467 20.60 3.98 -37.78
CA LEU A 467 20.43 2.63 -37.25
C LEU A 467 19.07 2.43 -36.56
N GLY A 468 18.38 3.51 -36.16
CA GLY A 468 17.19 3.46 -35.33
C GLY A 468 17.54 3.52 -33.83
N VAL A 469 16.73 4.22 -33.05
CA VAL A 469 16.92 4.41 -31.60
C VAL A 469 16.95 3.06 -30.89
N GLU A 470 15.98 2.21 -31.20
CA GLU A 470 15.79 0.89 -30.60
C GLU A 470 17.02 -0.01 -30.84
N PHE A 471 17.61 0.06 -32.03
CA PHE A 471 18.76 -0.76 -32.38
C PHE A 471 20.06 -0.28 -31.71
N VAL A 472 20.25 1.03 -31.57
CA VAL A 472 21.42 1.58 -30.87
C VAL A 472 21.36 1.20 -29.38
N HIS A 473 20.20 1.30 -28.74
CA HIS A 473 20.03 0.84 -27.36
C HIS A 473 20.26 -0.65 -27.21
N LEU A 474 19.73 -1.46 -28.12
CA LEU A 474 19.98 -2.91 -28.14
C LEU A 474 21.49 -3.23 -28.18
N LEU A 475 22.26 -2.54 -29.03
CA LEU A 475 23.71 -2.70 -29.09
C LEU A 475 24.40 -2.26 -27.79
N PHE A 476 23.99 -1.12 -27.22
CA PHE A 476 24.56 -0.59 -25.98
C PHE A 476 24.32 -1.52 -24.80
N ASP A 477 23.11 -2.05 -24.68
CA ASP A 477 22.78 -3.00 -23.62
C ASP A 477 23.56 -4.31 -23.80
N THR A 478 23.65 -4.82 -25.02
CA THR A 478 24.44 -6.02 -25.34
C THR A 478 25.91 -5.85 -25.00
N ALA A 479 26.50 -4.71 -25.36
CA ALA A 479 27.90 -4.38 -25.06
C ALA A 479 28.17 -4.30 -23.55
N LYS A 480 27.16 -3.88 -22.76
CA LYS A 480 27.21 -3.89 -21.29
C LYS A 480 26.98 -5.27 -20.68
N GLY A 481 26.79 -6.30 -21.50
CA GLY A 481 26.53 -7.67 -21.06
C GLY A 481 25.08 -7.96 -20.69
N ASN A 482 24.14 -7.05 -21.00
CA ASN A 482 22.72 -7.31 -20.83
C ASN A 482 22.20 -8.24 -21.96
N PRO A 483 21.24 -9.13 -21.69
CA PRO A 483 20.64 -9.97 -22.71
C PRO A 483 19.90 -9.15 -23.80
N PRO A 484 20.21 -9.31 -25.10
CA PRO A 484 19.54 -8.57 -26.17
C PRO A 484 18.15 -9.10 -26.54
N TYR A 485 17.74 -10.22 -25.95
CA TYR A 485 16.47 -10.86 -26.24
C TYR A 485 15.84 -11.38 -24.97
N GLN A 486 14.54 -11.59 -25.05
CA GLN A 486 13.74 -12.25 -24.04
C GLN A 486 13.25 -13.58 -24.60
N VAL A 487 13.14 -14.58 -23.73
CA VAL A 487 12.66 -15.91 -24.04
C VAL A 487 11.32 -16.12 -23.36
N ALA A 488 10.34 -16.59 -24.12
CA ALA A 488 9.08 -17.05 -23.56
C ALA A 488 9.30 -18.31 -22.74
N ARG A 489 9.07 -18.20 -21.44
CA ARG A 489 8.94 -19.35 -20.54
C ARG A 489 7.46 -19.69 -20.42
N TYR A 490 7.09 -20.90 -20.86
CA TYR A 490 5.75 -21.43 -20.65
C TYR A 490 5.81 -22.58 -19.66
N ASP A 491 5.19 -22.36 -18.50
CA ASP A 491 5.17 -23.34 -17.44
C ASP A 491 3.89 -24.19 -17.53
N GLY A 492 3.90 -25.39 -16.95
CA GLY A 492 2.72 -26.29 -16.91
C GLY A 492 2.18 -26.77 -18.26
N GLY A 493 3.00 -26.79 -19.32
CA GLY A 493 2.61 -27.28 -20.64
C GLY A 493 1.78 -26.31 -21.48
N LEU A 494 1.84 -25.00 -21.17
CA LEU A 494 1.14 -23.95 -21.91
C LEU A 494 1.73 -23.68 -23.31
N GLN A 495 2.98 -24.09 -23.58
CA GLN A 495 3.66 -23.82 -24.85
C GLN A 495 2.82 -24.27 -26.05
N GLY A 496 2.65 -23.38 -27.03
CA GLY A 496 1.93 -23.67 -28.27
C GLY A 496 0.41 -23.83 -28.13
N THR A 497 -0.15 -23.61 -26.94
CA THR A 497 -1.60 -23.72 -26.69
C THR A 497 -2.30 -22.37 -26.78
N GLU A 498 -3.62 -22.35 -27.02
CA GLU A 498 -4.40 -21.12 -27.07
C GLU A 498 -4.35 -20.31 -25.76
N ALA A 499 -4.37 -21.01 -24.62
CA ALA A 499 -4.16 -20.42 -23.30
C ALA A 499 -2.78 -19.78 -23.21
N GLY A 500 -1.71 -20.51 -23.55
CA GLY A 500 -0.34 -19.98 -23.56
C GLY A 500 -0.15 -18.76 -24.47
N MET A 501 -0.76 -18.76 -25.66
CA MET A 501 -0.75 -17.61 -26.56
C MET A 501 -1.51 -16.40 -25.98
N THR A 502 -2.60 -16.64 -25.25
CA THR A 502 -3.33 -15.58 -24.53
C THR A 502 -2.44 -14.95 -23.47
N TYR A 503 -1.74 -15.77 -22.65
CA TYR A 503 -0.78 -15.28 -21.67
C TYR A 503 0.32 -14.45 -22.33
N PHE A 504 0.98 -14.98 -23.37
CA PHE A 504 1.99 -14.24 -24.12
C PHE A 504 1.45 -12.92 -24.63
N TYR A 505 0.27 -12.93 -25.28
CA TYR A 505 -0.33 -11.74 -25.85
C TYR A 505 -0.61 -10.68 -24.79
N THR A 506 -1.26 -11.04 -23.68
CA THR A 506 -1.58 -10.05 -22.65
C THR A 506 -0.33 -9.48 -21.98
N ASP A 507 0.74 -10.27 -21.87
CA ASP A 507 2.01 -9.81 -21.31
C ASP A 507 2.68 -8.75 -22.19
N ILE A 508 2.87 -9.08 -23.47
CA ILE A 508 3.54 -8.20 -24.41
C ILE A 508 2.71 -6.95 -24.71
N VAL A 509 1.38 -7.05 -24.72
CA VAL A 509 0.46 -5.92 -24.91
C VAL A 509 0.53 -4.95 -23.75
N ALA A 510 0.59 -5.46 -22.51
CA ALA A 510 0.68 -4.59 -21.33
C ALA A 510 1.92 -3.69 -21.35
N LYS A 511 3.07 -4.30 -21.68
CA LYS A 511 4.33 -3.57 -21.86
C LYS A 511 4.26 -2.63 -23.05
N GLY A 512 3.83 -3.15 -24.20
CA GLY A 512 3.75 -2.39 -25.44
C GLY A 512 2.87 -1.15 -25.29
N TRP A 513 1.70 -1.26 -24.68
CA TRP A 513 0.83 -0.10 -24.45
C TRP A 513 1.33 0.86 -23.39
N GLY A 514 1.99 0.37 -22.34
CA GLY A 514 2.67 1.23 -21.39
C GLY A 514 3.70 2.13 -22.07
N ASP A 515 4.36 1.61 -23.10
CA ASP A 515 5.48 2.25 -23.79
C ASP A 515 5.14 2.77 -25.20
N GLU A 516 3.85 2.81 -25.56
CA GLU A 516 3.34 3.17 -26.90
C GLU A 516 3.96 2.41 -28.09
N ILE A 517 4.35 1.16 -27.85
CA ILE A 517 4.87 0.24 -28.85
C ILE A 517 3.70 -0.55 -29.47
N GLY A 518 3.65 -0.57 -30.80
CA GLY A 518 2.63 -1.25 -31.58
C GLY A 518 1.35 -0.44 -31.78
N GLU A 519 0.37 -1.06 -32.43
CA GLU A 519 -0.92 -0.45 -32.73
C GLU A 519 -1.92 -0.57 -31.57
N GLY A 520 -3.00 0.20 -31.65
CA GLY A 520 -4.13 0.04 -30.72
C GLY A 520 -3.88 0.53 -29.29
N VAL A 521 -2.91 1.41 -29.07
CA VAL A 521 -2.62 2.00 -27.75
C VAL A 521 -3.91 2.64 -27.15
N PRO A 522 -4.28 2.35 -25.89
CA PRO A 522 -5.54 2.77 -25.28
C PRO A 522 -5.61 4.26 -24.91
N THR A 523 -4.50 4.99 -24.96
CA THR A 523 -4.43 6.42 -24.63
C THR A 523 -5.52 7.21 -25.37
N GLY A 524 -6.38 7.89 -24.61
CA GLY A 524 -7.52 8.65 -25.13
C GLY A 524 -8.70 7.80 -25.65
N GLN A 525 -8.57 6.48 -25.70
CA GLN A 525 -9.64 5.54 -26.07
C GLN A 525 -10.28 4.88 -24.85
N VAL A 526 -9.48 4.57 -23.83
CA VAL A 526 -9.95 4.13 -22.51
C VAL A 526 -9.83 5.31 -21.55
N PRO A 527 -10.95 5.82 -20.98
CA PRO A 527 -10.93 7.00 -20.12
C PRO A 527 -9.96 6.82 -18.94
N GLY A 528 -9.00 7.74 -18.77
CA GLY A 528 -8.01 7.72 -17.69
C GLY A 528 -6.71 6.98 -18.00
N PHE A 529 -6.66 6.14 -19.05
CA PHE A 529 -5.41 5.49 -19.43
C PHE A 529 -4.43 6.51 -20.03
N ILE A 530 -3.23 6.59 -19.45
CA ILE A 530 -2.12 7.41 -19.95
C ILE A 530 -0.87 6.53 -19.99
N SER A 531 -0.22 6.45 -21.15
CA SER A 531 1.05 5.73 -21.33
C SER A 531 2.17 6.35 -20.49
N ASN A 532 3.26 5.61 -20.27
CA ASN A 532 4.44 6.13 -19.58
C ASN A 532 5.07 7.32 -20.31
N LEU A 533 4.98 7.35 -21.65
CA LEU A 533 5.53 8.40 -22.51
C LEU A 533 4.76 9.71 -22.35
N GLU A 534 3.43 9.65 -22.25
CA GLU A 534 2.61 10.85 -22.07
C GLU A 534 2.47 11.28 -20.61
N ALA A 535 2.57 10.33 -19.68
CA ALA A 535 2.31 10.60 -18.28
C ALA A 535 3.47 11.38 -17.64
N LYS A 536 3.11 12.49 -16.98
CA LYS A 536 4.05 13.37 -16.29
C LYS A 536 4.14 12.97 -14.82
N THR A 537 5.35 12.67 -14.35
CA THR A 537 5.57 12.47 -12.92
C THR A 537 5.53 13.82 -12.22
N PRO A 538 4.66 14.00 -11.22
CA PRO A 538 4.64 15.23 -10.43
C PRO A 538 6.00 15.41 -9.74
N TRP A 539 6.47 16.66 -9.65
CA TRP A 539 7.79 16.95 -9.09
C TRP A 539 7.99 16.44 -7.65
N GLY A 540 6.92 16.37 -6.84
CA GLY A 540 6.95 15.78 -5.50
C GLY A 540 7.27 14.29 -5.47
N HIS A 541 7.11 13.59 -6.59
CA HIS A 541 7.39 12.17 -6.77
C HIS A 541 8.71 11.88 -7.50
N CYS A 542 9.40 12.90 -8.01
CA CYS A 542 10.68 12.71 -8.69
C CYS A 542 11.75 12.20 -7.73
N THR A 543 12.40 11.09 -8.08
CA THR A 543 13.53 10.48 -7.36
C THR A 543 14.76 10.41 -8.26
N THR A 544 15.95 10.24 -7.66
CA THR A 544 17.20 10.03 -8.40
C THR A 544 17.50 8.56 -8.63
N GLU A 545 16.84 7.67 -7.89
CA GLU A 545 16.98 6.22 -7.99
C GLU A 545 16.39 5.73 -9.31
N ASP A 546 17.22 4.99 -10.06
CA ASP A 546 16.76 4.24 -11.21
C ASP A 546 16.16 2.94 -10.68
N GLU A 547 14.88 2.72 -10.96
CA GLU A 547 14.19 1.51 -10.53
C GLU A 547 13.92 0.65 -11.74
N SER A 548 14.39 -0.60 -11.67
CA SER A 548 13.94 -1.68 -12.53
C SER A 548 12.77 -2.40 -11.85
N GLY A 549 11.79 -2.79 -12.64
CA GLY A 549 10.64 -3.55 -12.19
C GLY A 549 9.93 -4.13 -13.39
N ARG A 550 9.34 -5.31 -13.25
CA ARG A 550 8.56 -5.96 -14.30
C ARG A 550 7.09 -5.86 -13.94
N ILE A 551 6.23 -5.50 -14.89
CA ILE A 551 4.76 -5.63 -14.72
C ILE A 551 4.45 -7.13 -14.68
N TRP A 552 3.59 -7.56 -13.77
CA TRP A 552 3.08 -8.94 -13.66
C TRP A 552 1.57 -8.96 -13.58
N PHE A 553 0.98 -10.01 -14.13
CA PHE A 553 -0.41 -10.37 -13.91
C PHE A 553 -0.44 -11.60 -13.03
N GLY A 554 -1.45 -11.72 -12.16
CA GLY A 554 -1.60 -12.90 -11.32
C GLY A 554 -2.93 -12.93 -10.61
N LEU A 555 -3.10 -13.87 -9.68
CA LEU A 555 -4.34 -14.04 -8.95
C LEU A 555 -4.55 -12.89 -7.95
N ARG A 556 -5.73 -12.27 -8.02
CA ARG A 556 -6.29 -11.41 -6.98
C ARG A 556 -6.87 -12.29 -5.90
N GLU A 557 -6.07 -12.57 -4.88
CA GLU A 557 -6.39 -13.56 -3.84
C GLU A 557 -7.62 -13.16 -3.03
N GLU A 558 -7.81 -11.87 -2.78
CA GLU A 558 -8.99 -11.36 -2.10
C GLU A 558 -10.28 -11.60 -2.89
N ALA A 559 -10.19 -11.89 -4.20
CA ALA A 559 -11.32 -12.25 -5.04
C ALA A 559 -11.61 -13.75 -5.12
N VAL A 560 -10.92 -14.58 -4.33
CA VAL A 560 -11.15 -16.02 -4.26
C VAL A 560 -11.48 -16.42 -2.83
N SER A 561 -12.56 -17.16 -2.65
CA SER A 561 -12.94 -17.77 -1.38
C SER A 561 -12.99 -19.28 -1.54
N ILE A 562 -12.11 -19.98 -0.84
CA ILE A 562 -12.02 -21.44 -0.87
C ILE A 562 -12.71 -22.01 0.39
N ARG A 563 -13.44 -23.11 0.20
CA ARG A 563 -14.02 -23.94 1.26
C ARG A 563 -13.76 -25.40 0.96
N GLU A 564 -14.03 -26.25 1.95
CA GLU A 564 -13.87 -27.71 1.83
C GLU A 564 -14.55 -28.26 0.55
N ASN A 565 -15.79 -27.82 0.28
CA ASN A 565 -16.57 -28.34 -0.84
C ASN A 565 -16.79 -27.36 -1.99
N ARG A 566 -16.24 -26.13 -1.97
CA ARG A 566 -16.43 -25.17 -3.07
C ARG A 566 -15.36 -24.09 -3.14
N VAL A 567 -15.24 -23.49 -4.32
CA VAL A 567 -14.58 -22.20 -4.53
C VAL A 567 -15.61 -21.19 -5.05
N ASP A 568 -15.66 -20.02 -4.42
CA ASP A 568 -16.44 -18.86 -4.85
C ASP A 568 -15.47 -17.78 -5.38
N LEU A 569 -15.81 -17.20 -6.52
CA LEU A 569 -14.98 -16.22 -7.22
C LEU A 569 -15.72 -14.88 -7.26
N GLY A 570 -15.03 -13.80 -6.93
CA GLY A 570 -15.55 -12.44 -6.92
C GLY A 570 -15.62 -11.81 -8.31
N SER A 571 -15.73 -10.49 -8.35
CA SER A 571 -15.91 -9.71 -9.57
C SER A 571 -14.68 -9.71 -10.49
N LEU A 572 -13.48 -9.76 -9.95
CA LEU A 572 -12.25 -9.74 -10.73
C LEU A 572 -11.20 -10.60 -10.04
N THR A 573 -10.68 -11.62 -10.71
CA THR A 573 -9.66 -12.53 -10.15
C THR A 573 -8.27 -12.28 -10.69
N THR A 574 -8.10 -11.41 -11.69
CA THR A 574 -6.78 -10.94 -12.10
C THR A 574 -6.40 -9.67 -11.34
N ARG A 575 -5.16 -9.60 -10.89
CA ARG A 575 -4.51 -8.34 -10.48
C ARG A 575 -3.26 -8.08 -11.31
N ILE A 576 -2.83 -6.82 -11.32
CA ILE A 576 -1.59 -6.36 -11.92
C ILE A 576 -0.70 -5.78 -10.82
N PHE A 577 0.56 -6.22 -10.78
CA PHE A 577 1.53 -5.83 -9.75
C PHE A 577 2.94 -5.78 -10.33
N THR A 578 3.93 -5.46 -9.50
CA THR A 578 5.34 -5.37 -9.91
C THR A 578 6.17 -6.40 -9.15
N LEU A 579 7.05 -7.11 -9.86
CA LEU A 579 8.11 -7.92 -9.24
C LEU A 579 9.49 -7.36 -9.62
N ILE A 580 10.45 -7.52 -8.73
CA ILE A 580 11.89 -7.43 -9.05
C ILE A 580 12.56 -8.77 -8.83
N THR A 581 13.63 -8.97 -9.58
CA THR A 581 14.60 -10.03 -9.29
C THR A 581 15.40 -9.61 -8.06
N ASP A 582 15.33 -10.42 -7.01
CA ASP A 582 16.15 -10.27 -5.83
C ASP A 582 17.62 -10.54 -6.19
N PRO A 583 18.59 -9.69 -5.76
CA PRO A 583 20.02 -9.98 -5.90
C PRO A 583 20.44 -11.35 -5.39
N ASN A 584 19.73 -11.92 -4.42
CA ASN A 584 20.00 -13.24 -3.84
C ASN A 584 19.32 -14.41 -4.60
N GLY A 585 18.64 -14.12 -5.71
CA GLY A 585 17.88 -15.10 -6.48
C GLY A 585 16.44 -15.22 -5.99
N GLY A 586 15.49 -15.04 -6.89
CA GLY A 586 14.05 -15.05 -6.58
C GLY A 586 13.34 -13.83 -7.16
N GLU A 587 12.01 -13.90 -7.26
CA GLU A 587 11.17 -12.76 -7.63
C GLU A 587 10.37 -12.33 -6.41
N ARG A 588 10.50 -11.05 -6.03
CA ARG A 588 9.78 -10.48 -4.89
C ARG A 588 8.83 -9.39 -5.35
N GLU A 589 7.59 -9.45 -4.88
CA GLU A 589 6.63 -8.36 -5.08
C GLU A 589 7.16 -7.13 -4.37
N ILE A 590 7.34 -6.05 -5.13
CA ILE A 590 7.79 -4.79 -4.58
C ILE A 590 6.84 -3.68 -4.96
N GLU A 591 6.83 -2.66 -4.13
CA GLU A 591 6.21 -1.41 -4.52
C GLU A 591 7.08 -0.68 -5.56
N PRO A 592 6.54 -0.39 -6.75
CA PRO A 592 7.27 0.39 -7.75
C PRO A 592 7.33 1.89 -7.40
N SER A 593 8.27 2.60 -8.05
CA SER A 593 8.29 4.07 -8.10
C SER A 593 6.94 4.61 -8.57
N TYR A 594 6.66 5.87 -8.23
CA TYR A 594 5.43 6.53 -8.68
C TYR A 594 5.29 6.52 -10.21
N SER A 595 6.39 6.78 -10.94
CA SER A 595 6.36 6.87 -12.40
C SER A 595 6.00 5.55 -13.07
N PHE A 596 6.48 4.43 -12.54
CA PHE A 596 6.16 3.10 -13.05
C PHE A 596 4.81 2.61 -12.49
N GLY A 597 4.63 2.78 -11.18
CA GLY A 597 3.46 2.34 -10.42
C GLY A 597 2.15 2.97 -10.87
N ARG A 598 2.13 4.23 -11.31
CA ARG A 598 0.88 4.89 -11.76
C ARG A 598 0.14 4.11 -12.85
N LEU A 599 0.86 3.54 -13.82
CA LEU A 599 0.27 2.77 -14.91
C LEU A 599 -0.28 1.45 -14.36
N VAL A 600 0.53 0.75 -13.55
CA VAL A 600 0.19 -0.53 -12.92
C VAL A 600 -1.04 -0.37 -12.02
N TRP A 601 -1.03 0.60 -11.10
CA TRP A 601 -2.14 0.88 -10.18
C TRP A 601 -3.40 1.36 -10.91
N TRP A 602 -3.26 2.17 -11.96
CA TRP A 602 -4.40 2.57 -12.77
C TRP A 602 -4.99 1.36 -13.50
N TRP A 603 -4.16 0.55 -14.16
CA TRP A 603 -4.64 -0.59 -14.92
C TRP A 603 -5.27 -1.64 -14.02
N ASP A 604 -4.62 -2.02 -12.92
CA ASP A 604 -5.16 -2.96 -11.93
C ASP A 604 -6.57 -2.58 -11.49
N ARG A 605 -6.76 -1.28 -11.21
CA ARG A 605 -8.03 -0.67 -10.81
C ARG A 605 -9.07 -0.68 -11.94
N HIS A 606 -8.66 -0.37 -13.16
CA HIS A 606 -9.53 -0.24 -14.32
C HIS A 606 -9.47 -1.45 -15.26
N TYR A 607 -9.18 -2.64 -14.71
CA TYR A 607 -8.99 -3.87 -15.49
C TYR A 607 -10.18 -4.19 -16.40
N ILE A 608 -11.41 -4.02 -15.91
CA ILE A 608 -12.62 -4.30 -16.71
C ILE A 608 -12.71 -3.35 -17.91
N ALA A 609 -12.35 -2.07 -17.77
CA ALA A 609 -12.34 -1.12 -18.87
C ALA A 609 -11.28 -1.50 -19.92
N MET A 610 -10.11 -1.95 -19.44
CA MET A 610 -9.05 -2.48 -20.31
C MET A 610 -9.46 -3.78 -21.01
N ALA A 611 -10.19 -4.65 -20.34
CA ALA A 611 -10.72 -5.88 -20.91
C ALA A 611 -11.88 -5.65 -21.90
N ASP A 612 -12.70 -4.63 -21.68
CA ASP A 612 -13.71 -4.21 -22.65
C ASP A 612 -13.08 -3.65 -23.92
N TYR A 613 -11.94 -2.98 -23.78
CA TYR A 613 -11.15 -2.53 -24.90
C TYR A 613 -10.46 -3.70 -25.60
N GLU A 614 -9.70 -4.54 -24.90
CA GLU A 614 -9.06 -5.74 -25.45
C GLU A 614 -9.58 -7.02 -24.79
N PRO A 615 -10.50 -7.75 -25.46
CA PRO A 615 -11.18 -8.94 -24.93
C PRO A 615 -10.27 -10.07 -24.46
N GLN A 616 -9.00 -10.09 -24.86
CA GLN A 616 -8.05 -11.07 -24.32
C GLN A 616 -7.79 -10.88 -22.82
N TYR A 617 -7.99 -9.70 -22.24
CA TYR A 617 -7.93 -9.54 -20.78
C TYR A 617 -9.17 -10.13 -20.10
N HIS A 618 -10.36 -10.10 -20.72
CA HIS A 618 -11.50 -10.89 -20.21
C HIS A 618 -11.17 -12.38 -20.23
N ARG A 619 -10.50 -12.86 -21.28
CA ARG A 619 -10.04 -14.25 -21.37
C ARG A 619 -9.00 -14.57 -20.29
N LEU A 620 -8.04 -13.68 -20.05
CA LEU A 620 -7.03 -13.83 -19.00
C LEU A 620 -7.67 -13.94 -17.61
N ASP A 621 -8.64 -13.09 -17.28
CA ASP A 621 -9.40 -13.23 -16.03
C ASP A 621 -10.14 -14.57 -15.94
N GLN A 622 -10.73 -15.06 -17.04
CA GLN A 622 -11.31 -16.41 -17.03
C GLN A 622 -10.27 -17.51 -16.83
N LEU A 623 -9.08 -17.39 -17.43
CA LEU A 623 -7.98 -18.33 -17.17
C LEU A 623 -7.59 -18.29 -15.70
N MET A 624 -7.49 -17.12 -15.06
CA MET A 624 -7.21 -17.00 -13.61
C MET A 624 -8.29 -17.65 -12.74
N ARG A 625 -9.58 -17.42 -13.05
CA ARG A 625 -10.73 -18.06 -12.38
C ARG A 625 -10.66 -19.58 -12.44
N TRP A 626 -10.44 -20.11 -13.63
CA TRP A 626 -10.36 -21.55 -13.84
C TRP A 626 -9.10 -22.14 -13.23
N SER A 627 -7.97 -21.43 -13.28
CA SER A 627 -6.73 -21.81 -12.62
C SER A 627 -6.93 -21.95 -11.11
N ALA A 628 -7.54 -20.97 -10.44
CA ALA A 628 -7.88 -21.08 -9.02
C ALA A 628 -8.82 -22.27 -8.74
N ALA A 629 -9.84 -22.48 -9.57
CA ALA A 629 -10.76 -23.59 -9.38
C ALA A 629 -10.12 -24.98 -9.60
N ILE A 630 -9.23 -25.09 -10.58
CA ILE A 630 -8.49 -26.32 -10.89
C ILE A 630 -7.43 -26.59 -9.82
N ALA A 631 -6.69 -25.58 -9.38
CA ALA A 631 -5.74 -25.70 -8.28
C ALA A 631 -6.43 -26.23 -7.01
N TRP A 632 -7.62 -25.70 -6.69
CA TRP A 632 -8.46 -26.24 -5.62
C TRP A 632 -8.82 -27.72 -5.83
N LEU A 633 -9.33 -28.09 -7.02
CA LEU A 633 -9.70 -29.48 -7.33
C LEU A 633 -8.52 -30.46 -7.24
N VAL A 634 -7.36 -30.08 -7.78
CA VAL A 634 -6.14 -30.88 -7.72
C VAL A 634 -5.73 -31.12 -6.27
N ASN A 635 -5.87 -30.11 -5.40
CA ASN A 635 -5.60 -30.25 -3.97
C ASN A 635 -6.62 -31.15 -3.24
N GLN A 636 -7.84 -31.31 -3.76
CA GLN A 636 -8.83 -32.27 -3.21
C GLN A 636 -8.52 -33.74 -3.55
N ASN A 637 -7.45 -34.03 -4.31
CA ASN A 637 -6.90 -35.37 -4.60
C ASN A 637 -7.83 -36.43 -5.23
N GLU A 638 -9.12 -36.17 -5.45
CA GLU A 638 -10.08 -37.21 -5.91
C GLU A 638 -11.02 -36.77 -7.03
N ILE A 639 -11.13 -35.48 -7.36
CA ILE A 639 -12.11 -34.99 -8.34
C ILE A 639 -11.45 -34.00 -9.31
N LEU A 640 -11.47 -34.34 -10.60
CA LEU A 640 -10.92 -33.55 -11.69
C LEU A 640 -12.02 -33.18 -12.67
N LEU A 641 -11.81 -32.11 -13.43
CA LEU A 641 -12.64 -31.79 -14.58
C LEU A 641 -12.44 -32.85 -15.69
N PRO A 642 -13.49 -33.16 -16.46
CA PRO A 642 -13.37 -34.03 -17.62
C PRO A 642 -12.46 -33.40 -18.68
N GLU A 643 -11.43 -34.15 -19.11
CA GLU A 643 -10.43 -33.67 -20.07
C GLU A 643 -10.85 -33.87 -21.53
N ALA A 644 -10.41 -32.97 -22.39
CA ALA A 644 -10.44 -33.15 -23.85
C ALA A 644 -9.49 -34.30 -24.27
N PRO A 645 -9.82 -35.06 -25.34
CA PRO A 645 -8.89 -36.03 -25.90
C PRO A 645 -7.55 -35.39 -26.27
N ALA A 646 -6.43 -36.02 -25.93
CA ALA A 646 -5.11 -35.42 -26.13
C ALA A 646 -4.81 -35.01 -27.59
N ASN A 647 -5.41 -35.69 -28.58
CA ASN A 647 -5.26 -35.40 -30.00
C ASN A 647 -6.13 -34.25 -30.52
N THR A 648 -6.99 -33.65 -29.69
CA THR A 648 -7.77 -32.45 -30.04
C THR A 648 -7.15 -31.18 -29.47
N ILE A 649 -6.19 -31.29 -28.55
CA ILE A 649 -5.51 -30.14 -27.95
C ILE A 649 -4.47 -29.64 -28.94
N LYS A 650 -4.65 -28.41 -29.43
CA LYS A 650 -3.64 -27.71 -30.22
C LYS A 650 -2.54 -27.21 -29.28
N ASN A 651 -1.30 -27.59 -29.57
CA ASN A 651 -0.12 -27.27 -28.76
C ASN A 651 1.12 -26.96 -29.64
N ASP A 652 0.89 -26.57 -30.88
CA ASP A 652 1.90 -26.28 -31.91
C ASP A 652 1.81 -24.85 -32.44
N TRP A 653 1.08 -23.96 -31.75
CA TRP A 653 1.09 -22.55 -32.10
C TRP A 653 2.51 -21.97 -32.01
N GLN A 654 2.80 -21.10 -32.96
CA GLN A 654 3.86 -20.10 -32.84
C GLN A 654 3.17 -18.76 -32.68
N PHE A 655 3.62 -17.91 -31.77
CA PHE A 655 2.93 -16.66 -31.46
C PHE A 655 2.65 -15.79 -32.70
N GLY A 656 3.61 -15.65 -33.61
CA GLY A 656 3.42 -14.88 -34.84
C GLY A 656 2.29 -15.42 -35.74
N ASP A 657 2.17 -16.73 -35.87
CA ASP A 657 1.10 -17.37 -36.65
C ASP A 657 -0.26 -17.21 -35.95
N TRP A 658 -0.29 -17.40 -34.63
CA TRP A 658 -1.48 -17.17 -33.82
C TRP A 658 -1.97 -15.72 -33.94
N LEU A 659 -1.08 -14.74 -33.78
CA LEU A 659 -1.42 -13.32 -33.88
C LEU A 659 -2.01 -12.98 -35.26
N ASN A 660 -1.47 -13.56 -36.33
CA ASN A 660 -1.97 -13.41 -37.70
C ASN A 660 -3.34 -14.05 -37.94
N GLU A 661 -3.65 -15.17 -37.27
CA GLU A 661 -4.97 -15.82 -37.33
C GLU A 661 -6.05 -15.09 -36.52
N HIS A 662 -5.66 -14.12 -35.69
CA HIS A 662 -6.57 -13.34 -34.84
C HIS A 662 -6.62 -11.85 -35.23
N PRO A 663 -7.09 -11.46 -36.45
CA PRO A 663 -7.11 -10.08 -36.94
C PRO A 663 -8.00 -9.11 -36.14
N GLU A 664 -8.87 -9.63 -35.26
CA GLU A 664 -9.71 -8.85 -34.35
C GLU A 664 -8.96 -8.21 -33.17
N LEU A 665 -7.76 -8.73 -32.84
CA LEU A 665 -6.92 -8.19 -31.77
C LEU A 665 -6.47 -6.77 -32.10
N LYS A 666 -6.50 -5.90 -31.09
CA LYS A 666 -6.23 -4.47 -31.28
C LYS A 666 -4.75 -4.16 -31.40
N TRP A 667 -3.92 -4.88 -30.66
CA TRP A 667 -2.49 -4.68 -30.68
C TRP A 667 -1.85 -5.44 -31.82
N ARG A 668 -1.03 -4.72 -32.59
CA ARG A 668 -0.24 -5.24 -33.70
C ARG A 668 1.16 -4.70 -33.61
N LEU A 669 2.12 -5.59 -33.73
CA LEU A 669 3.52 -5.27 -33.88
C LEU A 669 4.15 -6.34 -34.76
N ASP A 670 5.03 -5.94 -35.66
CA ASP A 670 5.93 -6.88 -36.33
C ASP A 670 7.03 -7.26 -35.34
N ILE A 671 6.78 -8.29 -34.53
CA ILE A 671 7.64 -8.67 -33.41
C ILE A 671 8.97 -9.21 -33.97
N PRO A 672 10.12 -8.69 -33.51
CA PRO A 672 11.43 -9.15 -33.95
C PRO A 672 11.81 -10.49 -33.30
N PHE A 673 11.16 -11.56 -33.76
CA PHE A 673 11.49 -12.92 -33.31
C PHE A 673 12.89 -13.33 -33.79
N VAL A 674 13.66 -13.89 -32.87
CA VAL A 674 15.00 -14.45 -33.10
C VAL A 674 15.02 -15.93 -32.73
N LYS A 675 16.08 -16.65 -33.15
CA LYS A 675 16.27 -18.07 -32.82
C LYS A 675 17.64 -18.31 -32.17
N PRO A 676 17.81 -17.93 -30.90
CA PRO A 676 19.07 -18.14 -30.20
C PRO A 676 19.41 -19.64 -30.14
N PRO A 677 20.71 -20.01 -30.16
CA PRO A 677 21.10 -21.41 -30.09
C PRO A 677 20.63 -22.07 -28.79
N GLY A 678 19.92 -23.20 -28.89
CA GLY A 678 19.46 -23.97 -27.73
C GLY A 678 18.05 -23.61 -27.24
N GLU A 679 17.52 -22.46 -27.66
CA GLU A 679 16.16 -22.05 -27.31
C GLU A 679 15.11 -22.84 -28.10
N THR A 680 14.06 -23.25 -27.40
CA THR A 680 12.97 -24.09 -27.98
C THR A 680 11.61 -23.40 -27.98
N THR A 681 11.50 -22.26 -27.30
CA THR A 681 10.34 -21.40 -27.24
C THR A 681 10.56 -20.13 -28.08
N GLU A 682 9.53 -19.30 -28.19
CA GLU A 682 9.67 -18.01 -28.85
C GLU A 682 10.68 -17.13 -28.12
N ALA A 683 11.65 -16.61 -28.87
CA ALA A 683 12.57 -15.58 -28.40
C ALA A 683 12.37 -14.32 -29.24
N LEU A 684 12.32 -13.16 -28.61
CA LEU A 684 12.18 -11.87 -29.28
C LEU A 684 13.25 -10.90 -28.78
N LEU A 685 13.73 -10.03 -29.65
CA LEU A 685 14.61 -8.94 -29.20
C LEU A 685 13.89 -8.10 -28.15
N VAL A 686 14.67 -7.53 -27.21
CA VAL A 686 14.15 -6.56 -26.24
C VAL A 686 13.46 -5.43 -27.02
N LEU A 687 12.21 -5.15 -26.63
CA LEU A 687 11.43 -4.07 -27.21
C LEU A 687 11.75 -2.78 -26.44
N TYR A 688 12.19 -1.77 -27.18
CA TYR A 688 12.51 -0.45 -26.61
C TYR A 688 11.36 0.51 -26.86
N SER A 689 10.99 1.26 -25.82
CA SER A 689 10.11 2.43 -25.98
C SER A 689 10.83 3.52 -26.77
N LYS A 690 10.08 4.51 -27.27
CA LYS A 690 10.71 5.80 -27.60
C LYS A 690 11.31 6.38 -26.31
N THR A 691 12.40 7.12 -26.44
CA THR A 691 12.92 7.90 -25.31
C THR A 691 11.86 8.89 -24.84
N TYR A 692 11.63 8.94 -23.54
CA TYR A 692 10.75 9.92 -22.93
C TYR A 692 11.41 10.56 -21.73
N THR A 693 11.14 11.86 -21.54
CA THR A 693 11.67 12.59 -20.40
C THR A 693 10.75 12.42 -19.20
N ASN A 694 11.28 11.83 -18.14
CA ASN A 694 10.60 11.72 -16.86
C ASN A 694 11.51 12.29 -15.77
N CYS A 695 11.00 13.33 -15.07
CA CYS A 695 11.77 14.07 -14.06
C CYS A 695 13.12 14.61 -14.57
N GLY A 696 13.19 15.00 -15.85
CA GLY A 696 14.41 15.51 -16.49
C GLY A 696 15.40 14.43 -16.96
N LYS A 697 15.13 13.14 -16.74
CA LYS A 697 15.95 12.01 -17.23
C LYS A 697 15.25 11.27 -18.39
N GLU A 698 16.02 10.60 -19.25
CA GLU A 698 15.49 9.68 -20.27
C GLU A 698 15.32 8.25 -19.70
N TRP A 699 14.25 7.54 -20.09
CA TRP A 699 13.88 6.22 -19.55
C TRP A 699 13.38 5.23 -20.62
N ILE A 700 13.42 3.92 -20.28
CA ILE A 700 12.99 2.73 -21.07
C ILE A 700 12.44 1.64 -20.10
N ASN A 701 11.45 0.80 -20.47
CA ASN A 701 10.81 -0.23 -19.59
C ASN A 701 10.74 -1.67 -20.20
N TYR A 702 10.51 -2.72 -19.37
CA TYR A 702 10.20 -4.14 -19.73
C TYR A 702 9.47 -4.95 -18.59
N GLY A 703 8.89 -6.16 -18.82
CA GLY A 703 7.93 -6.86 -17.86
C GLY A 703 7.75 -8.42 -17.95
N GLY A 704 6.71 -9.07 -17.33
CA GLY A 704 6.35 -10.53 -17.34
C GLY A 704 4.90 -10.93 -16.88
N ILE A 705 4.50 -12.22 -16.81
CA ILE A 705 3.19 -12.71 -16.25
C ILE A 705 3.34 -13.93 -15.31
N SER A 706 2.48 -14.08 -14.30
CA SER A 706 2.41 -15.28 -13.46
C SER A 706 0.96 -15.76 -13.28
N ASN A 707 0.80 -16.92 -12.67
CA ASN A 707 -0.49 -17.58 -12.45
C ASN A 707 -0.74 -17.83 -10.96
N ALA A 708 -1.92 -18.34 -10.62
CA ALA A 708 -2.23 -18.74 -9.26
C ALA A 708 -1.31 -19.90 -8.80
N ALA A 709 -0.52 -19.65 -7.75
CA ALA A 709 0.41 -20.65 -7.20
C ALA A 709 -0.31 -21.73 -6.35
N LEU A 710 0.01 -23.03 -6.49
CA LEU A 710 -0.54 -24.13 -5.69
C LEU A 710 -0.17 -23.97 -4.23
N LYS A 711 1.07 -23.57 -3.94
CA LYS A 711 1.52 -23.26 -2.57
C LYS A 711 0.57 -22.24 -1.94
N ARG A 712 0.24 -21.19 -2.69
CA ARG A 712 -0.67 -20.14 -2.24
C ARG A 712 -2.11 -20.63 -2.10
N MET A 713 -2.59 -21.46 -3.01
CA MET A 713 -3.94 -22.07 -2.93
C MET A 713 -4.08 -23.04 -1.75
N ALA A 714 -3.03 -23.79 -1.43
CA ALA A 714 -2.99 -24.66 -0.26
C ALA A 714 -2.96 -23.84 1.04
N GLU A 715 -2.23 -22.72 1.07
CA GLU A 715 -2.24 -21.76 2.16
C GLU A 715 -3.64 -21.15 2.36
N MET A 716 -4.29 -20.71 1.27
CA MET A 716 -5.67 -20.23 1.28
C MET A 716 -6.68 -21.28 1.80
N LEU A 717 -6.48 -22.56 1.49
CA LEU A 717 -7.30 -23.65 2.04
C LEU A 717 -7.05 -23.88 3.55
N ARG A 718 -5.80 -23.72 4.02
CA ARG A 718 -5.47 -23.79 5.46
C ARG A 718 -6.04 -22.61 6.25
N LEU A 719 -6.05 -21.44 5.64
CA LEU A 719 -6.40 -20.16 6.27
C LEU A 719 -7.86 -19.74 6.07
N SER A 720 -8.63 -20.48 5.28
CA SER A 720 -10.06 -20.23 5.13
C SER A 720 -10.79 -20.55 6.44
N ALA A 721 -10.84 -19.56 7.33
CA ALA A 721 -11.77 -19.54 8.45
C ALA A 721 -13.17 -19.84 7.92
N THR A 722 -13.94 -20.66 8.63
CA THR A 722 -15.31 -20.98 8.21
C THR A 722 -16.09 -19.67 8.20
N PRO A 723 -16.60 -19.11 7.08
CA PRO A 723 -17.12 -17.74 7.05
C PRO A 723 -18.27 -17.45 8.02
N GLY A 724 -18.93 -18.50 8.54
CA GLY A 724 -19.87 -18.38 9.65
C GLY A 724 -19.25 -17.89 10.98
N GLU A 725 -17.93 -17.96 11.14
CA GLU A 725 -17.18 -17.56 12.34
C GLU A 725 -16.87 -16.06 12.37
N LEU A 726 -16.81 -15.39 11.21
CA LEU A 726 -16.56 -13.94 11.12
C LEU A 726 -17.86 -13.11 11.18
N GLY A 727 -19.02 -13.76 11.06
CA GLY A 727 -20.33 -13.13 11.16
C GLY A 727 -20.49 -11.95 10.19
N PRO A 728 -20.87 -10.75 10.66
CA PRO A 728 -21.23 -9.64 9.80
C PRO A 728 -20.05 -8.93 9.12
N VAL A 729 -18.79 -9.25 9.45
CA VAL A 729 -17.59 -8.66 8.85
C VAL A 729 -16.84 -9.63 7.91
N ALA A 730 -17.53 -10.64 7.37
CA ALA A 730 -16.93 -11.70 6.55
C ALA A 730 -16.31 -11.22 5.19
N ARG A 731 -16.29 -9.92 4.90
CA ARG A 731 -15.85 -9.36 3.61
C ARG A 731 -14.34 -9.19 3.46
N THR A 732 -13.53 -9.53 4.46
CA THR A 732 -12.07 -9.37 4.38
C THR A 732 -11.36 -10.38 3.50
N GLY A 733 -12.09 -11.23 2.78
CA GLY A 733 -11.49 -12.30 2.00
C GLY A 733 -10.84 -13.33 2.93
N ILE A 734 -9.71 -13.88 2.50
CA ILE A 734 -8.96 -14.86 3.28
C ILE A 734 -8.12 -14.09 4.30
N ASN A 735 -8.32 -14.48 5.56
CA ASN A 735 -7.72 -13.84 6.71
C ASN A 735 -6.58 -14.71 7.24
N SER A 736 -5.56 -14.10 7.81
CA SER A 736 -4.55 -14.87 8.55
C SER A 736 -5.14 -15.50 9.81
N LEU A 737 -4.46 -16.49 10.38
CA LEU A 737 -4.83 -17.11 11.66
C LEU A 737 -4.88 -16.11 12.82
N GLU A 738 -4.27 -14.93 12.69
CA GLU A 738 -4.33 -13.88 13.69
C GLU A 738 -5.67 -13.13 13.72
N THR A 739 -6.57 -13.41 12.77
CA THR A 739 -7.89 -12.79 12.76
C THR A 739 -8.74 -13.35 13.89
N VAL A 740 -9.10 -12.47 14.82
CA VAL A 740 -9.94 -12.76 15.97
C VAL A 740 -11.06 -11.74 15.99
N VAL A 741 -12.25 -12.18 15.59
CA VAL A 741 -13.47 -11.36 15.59
C VAL A 741 -14.54 -12.04 16.43
N ASN A 742 -15.27 -11.25 17.21
CA ASN A 742 -16.48 -11.71 17.87
C ASN A 742 -17.63 -11.79 16.83
N PRO A 743 -18.17 -12.99 16.52
CA PRO A 743 -19.19 -13.16 15.48
C PRO A 743 -20.52 -12.44 15.76
N THR A 744 -20.80 -12.11 17.03
CA THR A 744 -22.04 -11.43 17.44
C THR A 744 -21.92 -9.92 17.29
N THR A 745 -20.80 -9.36 17.79
CA THR A 745 -20.62 -7.90 17.80
C THR A 745 -19.96 -7.43 16.52
N GLY A 746 -19.17 -8.25 15.83
CA GLY A 746 -18.32 -7.87 14.69
C GLY A 746 -17.03 -7.13 15.10
N THR A 747 -16.64 -7.20 16.37
CA THR A 747 -15.48 -6.48 16.94
C THR A 747 -14.28 -7.38 17.11
N GLY A 748 -13.08 -6.82 17.03
CA GLY A 748 -11.83 -7.57 17.14
C GLY A 748 -10.76 -7.13 16.15
N LYS A 749 -9.81 -8.03 15.87
CA LYS A 749 -8.67 -7.82 14.98
C LYS A 749 -8.90 -8.62 13.69
N ILE A 750 -8.79 -7.98 12.53
CA ILE A 750 -8.75 -8.66 11.24
C ILE A 750 -7.40 -8.42 10.60
N VAL A 751 -6.72 -9.48 10.21
CA VAL A 751 -5.42 -9.45 9.56
C VAL A 751 -5.55 -10.10 8.19
N ASN A 752 -5.13 -9.40 7.14
CA ASN A 752 -5.18 -9.93 5.78
C ASN A 752 -4.23 -11.13 5.62
N LEU A 753 -4.36 -11.84 4.51
CA LEU A 753 -3.59 -13.04 4.23
C LEU A 753 -2.07 -12.84 4.31
N SER A 754 -1.55 -11.68 3.88
CA SER A 754 -0.11 -11.38 3.93
C SER A 754 0.39 -10.90 5.29
N GLY A 755 -0.47 -10.70 6.29
CA GLY A 755 -0.09 -10.09 7.57
C GLY A 755 0.10 -8.57 7.53
N THR A 756 0.27 -8.00 6.32
CA THR A 756 0.67 -6.61 6.11
C THR A 756 -0.41 -5.58 6.42
N ILE A 757 -1.67 -5.98 6.59
CA ILE A 757 -2.80 -5.08 6.94
C ILE A 757 -3.57 -5.66 8.12
N THR A 758 -3.55 -4.93 9.23
CA THR A 758 -4.35 -5.18 10.43
C THR A 758 -5.47 -4.15 10.56
N ARG A 759 -6.70 -4.59 10.84
CA ARG A 759 -7.86 -3.75 11.13
C ARG A 759 -8.37 -4.08 12.52
N ASN A 760 -8.32 -3.12 13.44
CA ASN A 760 -8.89 -3.22 14.76
C ASN A 760 -10.27 -2.55 14.75
N ILE A 761 -11.31 -3.32 15.07
CA ILE A 761 -12.71 -2.90 15.04
C ILE A 761 -13.22 -2.78 16.47
N ASP A 762 -13.50 -1.55 16.89
CA ASP A 762 -13.96 -1.26 18.25
C ASP A 762 -15.45 -1.58 18.47
N ASP A 763 -15.81 -1.71 19.74
CA ASP A 763 -17.20 -1.77 20.18
C ASP A 763 -17.97 -0.49 19.85
N VAL A 764 -19.26 -0.67 19.60
CA VAL A 764 -20.20 0.44 19.45
C VAL A 764 -20.47 1.03 20.83
N ILE A 765 -20.04 2.28 21.04
CA ILE A 765 -20.29 3.04 22.26
C ILE A 765 -21.32 4.13 21.93
N GLY A 766 -22.56 3.89 22.38
CA GLY A 766 -23.69 4.77 22.05
C GLY A 766 -24.05 4.68 20.57
N ASN A 767 -23.75 5.73 19.82
CA ASN A 767 -24.03 5.85 18.40
C ASN A 767 -22.74 5.98 17.55
N ALA A 768 -21.59 5.63 18.14
CA ALA A 768 -20.29 5.78 17.52
C ALA A 768 -19.43 4.51 17.68
N THR A 769 -18.46 4.36 16.79
CA THR A 769 -17.48 3.27 16.76
C THR A 769 -16.23 3.74 16.04
N LYS A 770 -15.14 3.00 16.18
CA LYS A 770 -13.88 3.28 15.51
C LYS A 770 -13.38 2.03 14.78
N VAL A 771 -12.66 2.24 13.68
CA VAL A 771 -11.84 1.23 13.02
C VAL A 771 -10.44 1.80 12.84
N ASP A 772 -9.43 1.11 13.37
CA ASP A 772 -8.02 1.46 13.18
C ASP A 772 -7.37 0.48 12.22
N VAL A 773 -6.87 0.99 11.11
CA VAL A 773 -6.12 0.24 10.11
C VAL A 773 -4.64 0.53 10.31
N VAL A 774 -3.85 -0.52 10.51
CA VAL A 774 -2.39 -0.48 10.58
C VAL A 774 -1.86 -1.32 9.43
N THR A 775 -0.93 -0.77 8.67
CA THR A 775 -0.25 -1.49 7.60
C THR A 775 1.22 -1.14 7.57
N GLU A 776 2.02 -1.94 6.88
CA GLU A 776 3.44 -1.69 6.65
C GLU A 776 3.67 -0.34 5.97
N GLY A 777 4.88 0.19 6.14
CA GLY A 777 5.32 1.38 5.43
C GLY A 777 5.42 1.13 3.92
N ARG A 778 5.55 2.21 3.16
CA ARG A 778 5.57 2.18 1.69
C ARG A 778 6.65 3.08 1.14
N LYS A 779 7.29 2.64 0.05
CA LYS A 779 8.20 3.45 -0.75
C LYS A 779 7.48 4.65 -1.36
N VAL A 780 6.23 4.48 -1.81
CA VAL A 780 5.44 5.54 -2.47
C VAL A 780 4.12 5.76 -1.76
N TRP A 781 4.15 6.65 -0.76
CA TRP A 781 2.93 7.11 -0.12
C TRP A 781 2.39 8.37 -0.82
N SER A 782 1.63 8.17 -1.90
CA SER A 782 1.12 9.27 -2.73
C SER A 782 -0.09 9.95 -2.09
N PHE A 783 -0.09 11.29 -2.02
CA PHE A 783 -1.27 12.10 -1.69
C PHE A 783 -1.58 13.01 -2.88
N GLY A 784 -2.10 12.42 -3.96
CA GLY A 784 -2.18 13.05 -5.28
C GLY A 784 -0.79 13.38 -5.84
N PRO A 785 -0.50 14.65 -6.21
CA PRO A 785 0.79 15.01 -6.80
C PRO A 785 1.95 15.11 -5.80
N PHE A 786 1.71 14.83 -4.51
CA PHE A 786 2.73 14.85 -3.45
C PHE A 786 3.07 13.45 -2.98
N LYS A 787 4.33 13.24 -2.60
CA LYS A 787 4.76 12.07 -1.81
C LYS A 787 4.73 12.45 -0.34
N ALA A 788 4.08 11.67 0.52
CA ALA A 788 4.24 11.84 1.96
C ALA A 788 5.68 11.51 2.36
N ASN A 789 6.35 12.45 3.03
CA ASN A 789 7.76 12.33 3.40
C ASN A 789 7.92 11.63 4.75
N ILE A 790 7.45 10.38 4.80
CA ILE A 790 7.48 9.50 5.98
C ILE A 790 8.39 8.31 5.65
N ASN A 791 9.09 7.78 6.66
CA ASN A 791 10.04 6.70 6.45
C ASN A 791 9.31 5.46 5.89
N GLU A 792 9.88 4.83 4.87
CA GLU A 792 9.25 3.71 4.16
C GLU A 792 9.07 2.47 5.04
N THR A 793 9.75 2.39 6.20
CA THR A 793 9.54 1.35 7.21
C THR A 793 8.51 1.73 8.26
N THR A 794 8.08 3.00 8.33
CA THR A 794 7.12 3.46 9.35
C THR A 794 5.73 2.89 9.04
N PRO A 795 5.13 2.14 9.98
CA PRO A 795 3.78 1.63 9.80
C PRO A 795 2.78 2.76 9.57
N ARG A 796 1.92 2.59 8.57
CA ARG A 796 0.87 3.55 8.25
C ARG A 796 -0.35 3.26 9.09
N ARG A 797 -0.84 4.29 9.78
CA ARG A 797 -2.03 4.19 10.64
C ARG A 797 -3.14 5.06 10.09
N VAL A 798 -4.29 4.46 9.79
CA VAL A 798 -5.50 5.16 9.36
C VAL A 798 -6.61 4.87 10.36
N SER A 799 -7.18 5.91 10.94
CA SER A 799 -8.30 5.78 11.89
C SER A 799 -9.59 6.27 11.23
N LEU A 800 -10.63 5.44 11.28
CA LEU A 800 -11.97 5.73 10.81
C LEU A 800 -12.90 5.83 12.01
N GLY A 801 -13.32 7.04 12.36
CA GLY A 801 -14.33 7.29 13.40
C GLY A 801 -15.71 7.38 12.75
N LEU A 802 -16.62 6.47 13.08
CA LEU A 802 -17.96 6.41 12.50
C LEU A 802 -19.01 6.73 13.56
N SER A 803 -20.02 7.53 13.22
CA SER A 803 -21.20 7.75 14.05
C SER A 803 -22.47 7.81 13.21
N ALA A 804 -23.58 7.35 13.78
CA ALA A 804 -24.87 7.34 13.08
C ALA A 804 -26.06 7.60 14.01
N ASN A 805 -26.90 8.55 13.62
CA ASN A 805 -28.23 8.80 14.19
C ASN A 805 -29.28 8.62 13.07
N PRO A 806 -30.58 8.53 13.39
CA PRO A 806 -31.62 8.49 12.36
C PRO A 806 -31.47 9.65 11.36
N GLY A 807 -31.24 9.32 10.10
CA GLY A 807 -31.01 10.26 9.01
C GLY A 807 -29.70 11.04 9.05
N VAL A 808 -28.75 10.76 9.96
CA VAL A 808 -27.46 11.46 10.03
C VAL A 808 -26.31 10.46 10.20
N ILE A 809 -25.37 10.45 9.26
CA ILE A 809 -24.16 9.61 9.33
C ILE A 809 -22.94 10.53 9.24
N ASN A 810 -21.95 10.32 10.10
CA ASN A 810 -20.66 10.99 9.99
C ASN A 810 -19.54 9.96 10.03
N GLN A 811 -18.55 10.10 9.14
CA GLN A 811 -17.32 9.32 9.18
C GLN A 811 -16.11 10.24 9.06
N LYS A 812 -15.32 10.26 10.14
CA LYS A 812 -14.08 11.01 10.27
C LYS A 812 -12.90 10.13 9.90
N ILE A 813 -11.96 10.67 9.13
CA ILE A 813 -10.73 9.98 8.73
C ILE A 813 -9.53 10.72 9.33
N ALA A 814 -8.62 9.98 9.92
CA ALA A 814 -7.32 10.48 10.34
C ALA A 814 -6.19 9.58 9.84
N ILE A 815 -5.03 10.17 9.57
CA ILE A 815 -3.81 9.49 9.17
C ILE A 815 -2.70 9.85 10.15
N GLN A 816 -2.05 8.85 10.72
CA GLN A 816 -1.10 9.03 11.82
C GLN A 816 -1.68 9.91 12.95
N GLY A 817 -2.96 9.73 13.26
CA GLY A 817 -3.66 10.52 14.28
C GLY A 817 -4.06 11.95 13.87
N ILE A 818 -3.70 12.41 12.67
CA ILE A 818 -4.00 13.76 12.18
C ILE A 818 -5.19 13.70 11.23
N GLU A 819 -6.19 14.57 11.46
CA GLU A 819 -7.44 14.59 10.70
C GLU A 819 -7.25 14.95 9.21
N VAL A 820 -7.73 14.05 8.35
CA VAL A 820 -7.82 14.25 6.90
C VAL A 820 -9.09 14.97 6.52
N GLY A 821 -10.22 14.54 7.08
CA GLY A 821 -11.51 15.17 6.90
C GLY A 821 -12.66 14.30 7.42
N GLU A 822 -13.87 14.76 7.17
CA GLU A 822 -15.11 14.12 7.60
C GLU A 822 -16.13 14.13 6.47
N ILE A 823 -16.72 12.98 6.17
CA ILE A 823 -17.96 12.91 5.38
C ILE A 823 -19.15 13.00 6.34
N SER A 824 -20.14 13.81 5.99
CA SER A 824 -21.42 13.91 6.70
C SER A 824 -22.57 13.72 5.72
N VAL A 825 -23.50 12.84 6.07
CA VAL A 825 -24.75 12.58 5.34
C VAL A 825 -25.91 13.09 6.18
N GLN A 826 -26.78 13.90 5.58
CA GLN A 826 -28.05 14.32 6.18
C GLN A 826 -29.20 13.89 5.27
N ALA A 827 -30.00 12.94 5.72
CA ALA A 827 -31.13 12.35 5.01
C ALA A 827 -32.46 12.81 5.61
N GLY A 828 -33.43 13.09 4.73
CA GLY A 828 -34.78 13.48 5.10
C GLY A 828 -35.76 13.26 3.96
N GLY A 829 -36.83 12.51 4.23
CA GLY A 829 -37.81 12.16 3.20
C GLY A 829 -37.20 11.25 2.13
N THR A 830 -37.13 11.74 0.89
CA THR A 830 -36.55 11.00 -0.25
C THR A 830 -35.21 11.59 -0.71
N VAL A 831 -34.61 12.48 0.08
CA VAL A 831 -33.37 13.20 -0.27
C VAL A 831 -32.31 13.00 0.80
N ALA A 832 -31.08 12.72 0.39
CA ALA A 832 -29.90 12.80 1.25
C ALA A 832 -28.87 13.77 0.67
N THR A 833 -28.25 14.55 1.54
CA THR A 833 -27.17 15.48 1.19
C THR A 833 -25.86 14.96 1.77
N VAL A 834 -24.88 14.72 0.90
CA VAL A 834 -23.51 14.36 1.26
C VAL A 834 -22.65 15.62 1.28
N THR A 835 -21.89 15.79 2.36
CA THR A 835 -20.97 16.91 2.57
C THR A 835 -19.58 16.35 2.89
N TRP A 836 -18.55 16.87 2.21
CA TRP A 836 -17.14 16.64 2.58
C TRP A 836 -16.63 17.86 3.34
N GLN A 837 -16.20 17.65 4.58
CA GLN A 837 -15.60 18.67 5.42
C GLN A 837 -14.09 18.44 5.50
N PRO A 838 -13.27 19.26 4.82
CA PRO A 838 -11.82 19.02 4.72
C PRO A 838 -11.13 19.34 6.05
N GLY A 839 -10.42 18.35 6.59
CA GLY A 839 -9.62 18.45 7.81
C GLY A 839 -8.29 19.17 7.59
N ILE A 840 -7.42 19.13 8.60
CA ILE A 840 -6.14 19.86 8.55
C ILE A 840 -5.18 19.30 7.49
N VAL A 841 -5.17 17.98 7.27
CA VAL A 841 -4.29 17.36 6.26
C VAL A 841 -4.74 17.67 4.83
N ASP A 842 -6.04 17.66 4.53
CA ASP A 842 -6.53 18.05 3.19
C ASP A 842 -6.32 19.55 2.92
N ARG A 843 -6.54 20.41 3.93
CA ARG A 843 -6.21 21.84 3.81
C ARG A 843 -4.72 22.07 3.61
N PHE A 844 -3.89 21.29 4.30
CA PHE A 844 -2.44 21.32 4.14
C PHE A 844 -2.05 20.93 2.71
N ARG A 845 -2.64 19.85 2.17
CA ARG A 845 -2.46 19.45 0.77
C ARG A 845 -2.86 20.57 -0.21
N ALA A 846 -4.05 21.14 -0.06
CA ALA A 846 -4.53 22.21 -0.93
C ALA A 846 -3.63 23.46 -0.89
N MET A 847 -3.13 23.82 0.29
CA MET A 847 -2.17 24.91 0.47
C MET A 847 -0.84 24.59 -0.23
N VAL A 848 -0.26 23.41 0.03
CA VAL A 848 0.99 22.93 -0.59
C VAL A 848 0.85 22.86 -2.11
N HIS A 849 -0.32 22.49 -2.63
CA HIS A 849 -0.60 22.49 -4.06
C HIS A 849 -0.44 23.85 -4.71
N SER A 850 -1.00 24.91 -4.09
CA SER A 850 -0.78 26.26 -4.62
C SER A 850 0.68 26.71 -4.60
N VAL A 851 1.48 26.24 -3.63
CA VAL A 851 2.93 26.48 -3.59
C VAL A 851 3.64 25.70 -4.72
N GLN A 852 3.31 24.43 -4.91
CA GLN A 852 3.87 23.57 -5.96
C GLN A 852 3.59 24.11 -7.37
N GLU A 853 2.40 24.66 -7.63
CA GLU A 853 2.05 25.30 -8.92
C GLU A 853 2.99 26.46 -9.26
N VAL A 854 3.50 27.17 -8.25
CA VAL A 854 4.41 28.29 -8.43
C VAL A 854 5.87 27.85 -8.46
N LEU A 855 6.26 26.87 -7.63
CA LEU A 855 7.59 26.23 -7.68
C LEU A 855 7.86 25.50 -9.00
N ALA A 856 6.83 24.96 -9.66
CA ALA A 856 6.97 24.29 -10.95
C ALA A 856 7.39 25.23 -12.10
N ARG A 857 7.39 26.56 -11.88
CA ARG A 857 7.83 27.54 -12.86
C ARG A 857 9.35 27.72 -12.79
N PRO A 858 10.05 27.84 -13.93
CA PRO A 858 11.49 28.07 -13.93
C PRO A 858 11.88 29.31 -13.11
N GLN A 859 13.00 29.22 -12.38
CA GLN A 859 13.65 30.34 -11.67
C GLN A 859 12.82 30.98 -10.53
N VAL A 860 11.80 30.28 -10.01
CA VAL A 860 11.01 30.79 -8.88
C VAL A 860 11.63 30.41 -7.54
N THR A 861 11.71 31.38 -6.63
CA THR A 861 12.21 31.15 -5.27
C THR A 861 11.13 30.59 -4.35
N LEU A 862 11.54 29.89 -3.29
CA LEU A 862 10.60 29.40 -2.27
C LEU A 862 9.81 30.55 -1.61
N ALA A 863 10.45 31.71 -1.39
CA ALA A 863 9.79 32.90 -0.87
C ALA A 863 8.63 33.36 -1.76
N GLU A 864 8.83 33.43 -3.07
CA GLU A 864 7.78 33.80 -4.03
C GLU A 864 6.66 32.76 -4.05
N ALA A 865 7.01 31.47 -4.08
CA ALA A 865 6.01 30.40 -4.06
C ALA A 865 5.18 30.39 -2.76
N ALA A 866 5.80 30.58 -1.61
CA ALA A 866 5.11 30.65 -0.33
C ALA A 866 4.08 31.80 -0.27
N THR A 867 4.30 32.90 -1.00
CA THR A 867 3.32 34.00 -1.08
C THR A 867 2.04 33.67 -1.86
N SER A 868 2.07 32.58 -2.63
CA SER A 868 0.90 32.09 -3.38
C SER A 868 0.06 31.07 -2.61
N ALA A 869 0.49 30.67 -1.41
CA ALA A 869 -0.14 29.67 -0.58
C ALA A 869 -1.60 30.04 -0.23
N ARG A 870 -2.57 29.41 -0.91
CA ARG A 870 -4.00 29.62 -0.66
C ARG A 870 -4.40 28.97 0.68
N GLY A 871 -5.31 29.63 1.40
CA GLY A 871 -5.80 29.11 2.69
C GLY A 871 -4.84 29.28 3.86
N SER A 872 -3.73 30.02 3.69
CA SER A 872 -2.82 30.38 4.77
C SER A 872 -2.88 31.87 5.11
N SER A 873 -2.55 32.21 6.35
CA SER A 873 -2.34 33.58 6.81
C SER A 873 -0.91 33.74 7.32
N MET A 874 -0.30 34.93 7.16
CA MET A 874 1.06 35.27 7.63
C MET A 874 2.20 34.44 7.00
N ILE A 875 3.18 35.14 6.42
CA ILE A 875 4.36 34.52 5.80
C ILE A 875 5.60 35.05 6.51
N TYR A 876 6.38 34.15 7.07
CA TYR A 876 7.74 34.43 7.53
C TYR A 876 8.72 33.61 6.69
N TYR A 877 9.71 34.27 6.08
CA TYR A 877 10.73 33.62 5.27
C TYR A 877 12.11 33.91 5.83
N THR A 878 12.90 32.87 6.03
CA THR A 878 14.29 32.98 6.50
C THR A 878 15.24 32.77 5.33
N LYS A 879 15.88 33.85 4.87
CA LYS A 879 16.80 33.80 3.74
C LYS A 879 18.01 32.87 3.99
N ASP A 880 18.51 32.83 5.22
CA ASP A 880 19.74 32.11 5.58
C ASP A 880 19.57 30.59 5.56
N THR A 881 18.36 30.10 5.87
CA THR A 881 18.04 28.67 5.91
C THR A 881 17.12 28.23 4.77
N ASN A 882 16.70 29.16 3.92
CA ASN A 882 15.73 28.93 2.84
C ASN A 882 14.47 28.21 3.34
N ARG A 883 13.89 28.71 4.44
CA ARG A 883 12.64 28.18 5.02
C ARG A 883 11.51 29.19 4.93
N ALA A 884 10.32 28.71 4.63
CA ALA A 884 9.07 29.46 4.73
C ALA A 884 8.20 28.87 5.84
N PHE A 885 7.61 29.74 6.64
CA PHE A 885 6.63 29.37 7.67
C PHE A 885 5.28 29.99 7.31
N LEU A 886 4.27 29.14 7.26
CA LEU A 886 2.89 29.48 6.91
C LEU A 886 1.97 29.08 8.06
N LEU A 887 0.89 29.84 8.28
CA LEU A 887 -0.11 29.51 9.29
C LEU A 887 -1.39 29.02 8.61
N LEU A 888 -1.72 27.76 8.83
CA LEU A 888 -2.89 27.09 8.27
C LEU A 888 -4.04 27.12 9.27
N ASP A 889 -5.21 27.58 8.83
CA ASP A 889 -6.42 27.61 9.66
C ASP A 889 -7.16 26.26 9.58
N ASP A 890 -7.44 25.68 10.73
CA ASP A 890 -8.32 24.52 10.91
C ASP A 890 -9.79 24.94 11.02
N ILE A 891 -10.72 24.01 10.85
CA ILE A 891 -12.18 24.21 10.93
C ILE A 891 -12.60 24.77 12.30
N GLY A 892 -11.90 24.38 13.37
CA GLY A 892 -12.14 24.88 14.72
C GLY A 892 -11.61 26.30 14.98
N GLY A 893 -10.97 26.94 14.01
CA GLY A 893 -10.23 28.19 14.20
C GLY A 893 -8.87 28.00 14.88
N ASN A 894 -8.49 26.74 15.16
CA ASN A 894 -7.13 26.40 15.55
C ASN A 894 -6.19 26.71 14.39
N LYS A 895 -4.95 27.07 14.70
CA LYS A 895 -3.97 27.42 13.70
C LYS A 895 -2.77 26.50 13.84
N ARG A 896 -2.31 25.91 12.74
CA ARG A 896 -1.10 25.08 12.71
C ARG A 896 -0.04 25.71 11.85
N TRP A 897 1.20 25.63 12.32
CA TRP A 897 2.33 26.07 11.52
C TRP A 897 2.67 25.00 10.49
N VAL A 898 2.97 25.45 9.28
CA VAL A 898 3.60 24.66 8.24
C VAL A 898 4.97 25.24 7.97
N MET A 899 6.00 24.41 8.02
CA MET A 899 7.33 24.76 7.56
C MET A 899 7.56 24.18 6.17
N ILE A 900 8.07 24.97 5.24
CA ILE A 900 8.56 24.50 3.94
C ILE A 900 10.05 24.79 3.85
N GLU A 901 10.86 23.81 3.49
CA GLU A 901 12.30 23.97 3.34
C GLU A 901 12.86 23.29 2.09
N LYS A 902 13.94 23.83 1.52
CA LYS A 902 14.66 23.23 0.39
C LYS A 902 15.48 22.03 0.84
N GLY A 903 15.42 20.95 0.07
CA GLY A 903 16.08 19.67 0.32
C GLY A 903 15.10 18.60 0.82
N SER A 904 15.59 17.36 0.81
CA SER A 904 14.95 16.26 1.51
C SER A 904 15.31 16.37 2.99
N LEU A 905 14.36 16.76 3.83
CA LEU A 905 14.48 16.42 5.25
C LEU A 905 14.61 14.90 5.36
N PRO A 906 15.38 14.36 6.33
CA PRO A 906 15.26 12.96 6.68
C PRO A 906 13.77 12.67 6.89
N ALA A 907 13.33 11.53 6.36
CA ALA A 907 11.95 11.11 6.48
C ALA A 907 11.57 11.14 7.97
N VAL A 908 10.37 11.63 8.28
CA VAL A 908 9.96 11.75 9.68
C VAL A 908 9.85 10.33 10.25
N ASP A 909 10.71 9.98 11.21
CA ASP A 909 10.73 8.66 11.86
C ASP A 909 9.59 8.49 12.88
N THR A 910 8.91 9.57 13.28
CA THR A 910 7.83 9.55 14.27
C THR A 910 6.49 9.92 13.66
N GLY A 911 5.44 9.16 14.02
CA GLY A 911 4.07 9.36 13.54
C GLY A 911 3.44 10.71 13.91
N ASP A 912 4.10 11.54 14.72
CA ASP A 912 3.51 12.79 15.22
C ASP A 912 3.60 13.96 14.22
N ASN A 913 4.41 13.86 13.17
CA ASN A 913 4.47 14.88 12.12
C ASN A 913 4.08 14.31 10.76
N PHE A 914 3.27 15.08 10.02
CA PHE A 914 2.93 14.78 8.63
C PHE A 914 3.67 15.73 7.70
N ALA A 915 4.40 15.18 6.75
CA ALA A 915 5.17 15.95 5.79
C ALA A 915 4.85 15.52 4.35
N LEU A 916 4.93 16.46 3.43
CA LEU A 916 4.77 16.27 1.99
C LEU A 916 6.02 16.75 1.28
N ARG A 917 6.49 15.97 0.30
CA ARG A 917 7.56 16.35 -0.62
C ARG A 917 6.97 17.15 -1.78
N LEU A 918 7.62 18.25 -2.10
CA LEU A 918 7.41 19.05 -3.31
C LEU A 918 8.67 18.96 -4.17
N GLY A 919 8.57 19.42 -5.41
CA GLY A 919 9.75 19.62 -6.24
C GLY A 919 9.63 20.79 -7.20
N ALA A 920 10.74 21.12 -7.84
CA ALA A 920 10.82 22.13 -8.89
C ALA A 920 11.81 21.67 -9.97
N PRO A 921 11.66 22.12 -11.22
CA PRO A 921 12.72 21.96 -12.21
C PRO A 921 14.00 22.60 -11.67
N GLY A 922 15.14 21.89 -11.77
CA GLY A 922 16.41 22.43 -11.32
C GLY A 922 17.01 23.39 -12.34
N ASN A 923 18.16 23.97 -11.98
CA ASN A 923 19.02 24.66 -12.96
C ASN A 923 19.72 23.59 -13.83
N SER A 924 20.29 23.95 -14.97
CA SER A 924 20.81 23.01 -16.00
C SER A 924 21.64 21.82 -15.52
N ASP A 925 22.23 21.91 -14.32
CA ASP A 925 23.16 20.91 -13.76
C ASP A 925 22.53 20.06 -12.64
N GLU A 926 21.37 20.46 -12.09
CA GLU A 926 20.59 19.67 -11.12
C GLU A 926 19.28 19.23 -11.80
N ASN A 927 19.05 17.93 -11.99
CA ASN A 927 17.87 17.42 -12.70
C ASN A 927 16.52 17.90 -12.09
N PHE A 928 16.47 18.10 -10.77
CA PHE A 928 15.35 18.72 -10.07
C PHE A 928 15.74 19.17 -8.65
N VAL A 929 14.98 20.12 -8.07
CA VAL A 929 15.13 20.54 -6.67
C VAL A 929 13.97 19.99 -5.84
N SER A 930 14.25 19.32 -4.73
CA SER A 930 13.22 18.87 -3.78
C SER A 930 12.99 19.89 -2.66
N TYR A 931 11.77 19.92 -2.13
CA TYR A 931 11.40 20.63 -0.91
C TYR A 931 10.58 19.73 -0.01
N THR A 932 10.61 19.98 1.29
CA THR A 932 9.74 19.30 2.26
C THR A 932 8.83 20.34 2.92
N ALA A 933 7.51 20.13 2.85
CA ALA A 933 6.54 20.83 3.68
C ALA A 933 6.15 19.94 4.85
N GLN A 934 6.23 20.45 6.07
CA GLN A 934 5.94 19.72 7.30
C GLN A 934 4.87 20.47 8.10
N LEU A 935 3.83 19.76 8.50
CA LEU A 935 2.88 20.22 9.50
C LEU A 935 3.53 20.11 10.88
N LEU A 936 3.69 21.23 11.58
CA LEU A 936 4.29 21.28 12.91
C LEU A 936 3.22 21.06 13.98
N ASP A 937 3.52 20.22 14.97
CA ASP A 937 2.66 20.05 16.14
C ASP A 937 2.53 21.37 16.93
N ASP A 938 1.34 21.64 17.44
CA ASP A 938 0.98 22.89 18.12
C ASP A 938 1.49 22.95 19.58
N GLY A 939 2.12 21.88 20.07
CA GLY A 939 2.94 21.91 21.29
C GLY A 939 2.55 20.89 22.35
N SER A 940 2.38 19.62 21.99
CA SER A 940 2.25 18.54 22.98
C SER A 940 3.58 18.07 23.58
N SER A 941 4.74 18.56 23.11
CA SER A 941 5.98 18.24 23.80
C SER A 941 5.98 18.90 25.18
N THR A 942 5.85 18.07 26.21
CA THR A 942 6.10 18.32 27.63
C THR A 942 7.46 18.99 27.93
N THR A 943 8.32 19.15 26.92
CA THR A 943 9.43 20.08 26.97
C THR A 943 8.98 21.43 26.42
N GLY A 944 8.84 22.46 27.28
CA GLY A 944 8.48 23.84 26.90
C GLY A 944 9.57 24.54 26.05
N LYS A 945 9.95 23.95 24.92
CA LYS A 945 11.01 24.38 24.02
C LYS A 945 10.56 24.46 22.57
N SER A 946 9.35 24.94 22.29
CA SER A 946 9.06 25.51 20.96
C SER A 946 9.63 26.93 20.86
N TRP A 947 10.94 27.06 21.06
CA TRP A 947 11.69 28.25 20.63
C TRP A 947 12.30 27.91 19.28
N VAL A 948 11.91 28.61 18.22
CA VAL A 948 12.73 28.64 17.01
C VAL A 948 14.00 29.41 17.37
N LYS A 949 15.01 28.71 17.89
CA LYS A 949 16.32 29.28 18.17
C LYS A 949 17.04 29.47 16.83
N LEU A 950 16.83 30.63 16.20
CA LEU A 950 17.62 31.05 15.06
C LEU A 950 19.07 31.22 15.53
N LYS A 951 20.00 30.54 14.87
CA LYS A 951 21.44 30.63 15.13
C LYS A 951 21.94 31.96 14.57
N ASN A 952 21.72 33.05 15.33
CA ASN A 952 22.32 34.39 15.30
C ASN A 952 21.34 35.37 16.00
N ASP A 953 21.57 35.69 17.28
CA ASP A 953 21.05 36.75 18.18
C ASP A 953 19.71 37.52 17.91
N ASN A 954 18.85 37.05 17.02
CA ASN A 954 17.52 37.59 16.74
C ASN A 954 16.49 36.58 17.23
N ALA A 955 16.07 36.71 18.49
CA ALA A 955 14.98 35.91 19.02
C ALA A 955 13.63 36.42 18.50
N LEU A 956 12.83 35.54 17.89
CA LEU A 956 11.39 35.76 17.69
C LEU A 956 10.65 35.12 18.87
N LEU A 957 9.99 35.95 19.68
CA LEU A 957 9.00 35.52 20.67
C LEU A 957 7.66 35.38 19.94
N ALA A 958 7.25 34.15 19.64
CA ALA A 958 5.88 33.85 19.25
C ALA A 958 5.18 33.19 20.45
N SER A 959 4.37 33.97 21.17
CA SER A 959 3.29 33.39 21.97
C SER A 959 1.97 33.68 21.25
N HIS A 960 0.98 32.82 21.47
CA HIS A 960 -0.30 32.60 20.77
C HIS A 960 -1.16 33.80 20.30
N SER A 961 -0.70 35.05 20.34
CA SER A 961 -1.47 36.19 19.83
C SER A 961 -0.68 37.46 19.45
N THR A 962 0.66 37.54 19.50
CA THR A 962 1.36 38.80 19.17
C THR A 962 2.80 38.59 18.68
N ILE A 963 3.15 39.18 17.53
CA ILE A 963 4.53 39.33 17.07
C ILE A 963 4.97 40.77 17.29
N VAL A 964 6.08 40.96 18.01
CA VAL A 964 6.78 42.23 18.10
C VAL A 964 7.74 42.33 16.90
N LYS A 965 7.44 43.21 15.94
CA LYS A 965 8.33 43.51 14.82
C LYS A 965 9.47 44.42 15.31
N ILE A 966 10.71 43.95 15.28
CA ILE A 966 11.89 44.78 15.54
C ILE A 966 12.37 45.33 14.19
N GLU A 967 12.13 46.62 13.93
CA GLU A 967 12.39 47.27 12.63
C GLU A 967 13.81 47.85 12.45
N GLN A 968 14.80 47.53 13.28
CA GLN A 968 16.16 48.05 13.10
C GLN A 968 17.26 46.99 13.23
N PRO A 969 18.31 47.04 12.38
CA PRO A 969 19.48 46.19 12.54
C PRO A 969 20.23 46.57 13.83
N MET A 970 20.46 45.60 14.72
CA MET A 970 21.25 45.80 15.94
C MET A 970 22.73 46.00 15.59
N GLY A 971 23.08 47.22 15.19
CA GLY A 971 24.47 47.67 15.04
C GLY A 971 24.94 48.58 16.18
N GLN A 972 24.04 49.07 17.06
CA GLN A 972 24.40 50.10 18.05
C GLN A 972 23.63 50.06 19.39
N ALA A 973 23.04 48.92 19.79
CA ALA A 973 22.44 48.77 21.11
C ALA A 973 23.16 47.68 21.90
N GLU A 974 23.80 48.04 23.02
CA GLU A 974 24.59 47.12 23.84
C GLU A 974 23.75 46.19 24.73
N ASP A 975 22.42 46.36 24.83
CA ASP A 975 21.52 45.47 25.59
C ASP A 975 20.03 45.76 25.26
N LEU A 976 19.21 44.70 25.20
CA LEU A 976 17.74 44.69 25.07
C LEU A 976 17.03 45.58 26.13
N THR A 977 17.62 45.71 27.32
CA THR A 977 17.11 46.56 28.41
C THR A 977 17.11 48.06 28.04
N SER A 978 18.02 48.49 27.17
CA SER A 978 18.13 49.88 26.68
C SER A 978 16.97 50.27 25.75
N LEU A 979 16.49 49.34 24.92
CA LEU A 979 15.42 49.58 23.94
C LEU A 979 14.04 49.71 24.60
N ILE A 980 13.80 48.99 25.70
CA ILE A 980 12.57 49.09 26.50
C ILE A 980 12.50 50.44 27.24
N GLY A 981 13.64 50.96 27.71
CA GLY A 981 13.73 52.26 28.38
C GLY A 981 13.53 53.47 27.46
N GLN A 982 13.68 53.31 26.15
CA GLN A 982 13.59 54.42 25.17
C GLN A 982 12.18 54.62 24.56
N GLY A 983 11.18 53.81 24.95
CA GLY A 983 9.80 53.99 24.50
C GLY A 983 9.56 53.71 23.01
N VAL A 984 10.43 52.91 22.37
CA VAL A 984 10.33 52.56 20.94
C VAL A 984 9.33 51.41 20.70
N LEU A 985 8.84 50.75 21.76
CA LEU A 985 7.81 49.70 21.69
C LEU A 985 6.44 50.26 22.13
N SER A 986 5.52 50.40 21.17
CA SER A 986 4.10 50.67 21.44
C SER A 986 3.32 49.36 21.43
N LEU A 987 2.89 48.89 22.60
CA LEU A 987 1.89 47.83 22.73
C LEU A 987 0.49 48.43 22.51
N GLU A 988 -0.05 48.29 21.29
CA GLU A 988 -1.48 48.51 21.08
C GLU A 988 -2.28 47.32 21.64
N ALA A 989 -3.13 47.63 22.61
CA ALA A 989 -3.94 46.67 23.34
C ALA A 989 -5.09 46.11 22.48
N ALA A 990 -4.97 44.84 22.07
CA ALA A 990 -6.11 44.06 21.62
C ALA A 990 -6.90 43.56 22.85
N ARG A 991 -8.15 44.02 22.99
CA ARG A 991 -9.10 43.53 24.01
C ARG A 991 -9.80 42.26 23.48
N GLY A 992 -9.54 41.11 24.09
CA GLY A 992 -10.28 39.86 23.93
C GLY A 992 -10.44 39.14 25.29
N PRO A 993 -11.51 38.35 25.51
CA PRO A 993 -11.94 37.91 26.83
C PRO A 993 -11.06 36.79 27.41
N PRO A 994 -11.01 36.62 28.75
CA PRO A 994 -10.09 35.72 29.41
C PRO A 994 -10.65 34.30 29.43
N VAL A 995 -9.85 33.33 28.97
CA VAL A 995 -10.09 31.92 29.30
C VAL A 995 -8.81 31.31 29.85
N TYR A 996 -8.92 30.91 31.12
CA TYR A 996 -8.24 29.87 31.87
C TYR A 996 -6.87 29.36 31.38
N LEU A 997 -5.84 29.58 32.19
CA LEU A 997 -4.92 28.52 32.65
C LEU A 997 -4.05 28.97 33.82
N GLN A 998 -3.61 27.97 34.57
CA GLN A 998 -2.82 28.01 35.78
C GLN A 998 -1.49 28.77 35.60
N SER A 999 -1.33 29.94 36.22
CA SER A 999 0.00 30.54 36.43
C SER A 999 0.06 31.50 37.63
N ARG A 1000 -0.73 31.22 38.69
CA ARG A 1000 -0.72 32.04 39.90
C ARG A 1000 0.67 32.10 40.58
N LEU A 1001 1.50 31.09 40.39
CA LEU A 1001 2.84 30.99 40.98
C LEU A 1001 3.89 31.80 40.21
N ALA A 1002 3.83 31.81 38.87
CA ALA A 1002 4.80 32.54 38.04
C ALA A 1002 4.62 34.07 38.14
N ASN A 1003 3.36 34.53 38.23
CA ASN A 1003 3.07 35.95 38.44
C ASN A 1003 3.43 36.41 39.88
N GLN A 1004 3.32 35.55 40.89
CA GLN A 1004 3.77 35.91 42.26
C GLN A 1004 5.28 36.09 42.36
N VAL A 1005 6.06 35.26 41.66
CA VAL A 1005 7.54 35.35 41.64
C VAL A 1005 8.02 36.65 40.96
N LEU A 1006 7.28 37.12 39.95
CA LEU A 1006 7.60 38.34 39.21
C LEU A 1006 7.04 39.62 39.85
N GLU A 1007 5.88 39.58 40.50
CA GLU A 1007 5.25 40.76 41.13
C GLU A 1007 5.74 41.03 42.56
N GLU A 1008 6.21 40.04 43.33
CA GLU A 1008 6.63 40.22 44.73
C GLU A 1008 8.15 40.44 44.93
N GLY A 1009 8.92 40.58 43.83
CA GLY A 1009 10.29 41.09 43.89
C GLY A 1009 11.31 40.16 44.57
N LEU A 1010 11.53 38.97 44.01
CA LEU A 1010 12.67 38.13 44.37
C LEU A 1010 14.00 38.81 43.98
N ARG A 1011 14.88 39.06 44.94
CA ARG A 1011 16.31 39.33 44.70
C ARG A 1011 17.14 38.16 45.22
N ILE A 1012 17.68 37.36 44.30
CA ILE A 1012 18.76 36.41 44.61
C ILE A 1012 20.03 37.24 44.88
N PRO A 1013 20.80 36.98 45.95
CA PRO A 1013 22.02 37.73 46.23
C PRO A 1013 23.03 37.54 45.09
N ALA A 1014 23.43 38.64 44.46
CA ALA A 1014 24.49 38.66 43.46
C ALA A 1014 25.83 38.28 44.12
N GLY A 1015 26.21 37.01 44.00
CA GLY A 1015 27.46 36.49 44.49
C GLY A 1015 27.84 35.22 43.75
N GLY A 1016 28.39 35.36 42.54
CA GLY A 1016 29.25 34.34 41.92
C GLY A 1016 28.56 33.12 41.32
N ILE A 1017 27.42 33.27 40.64
CA ILE A 1017 26.86 32.21 39.80
C ILE A 1017 27.29 32.53 38.36
N GLY A 1018 28.20 31.73 37.80
CA GLY A 1018 28.65 31.88 36.42
C GLY A 1018 27.51 31.62 35.43
N THR A 1019 27.59 32.17 34.22
CA THR A 1019 26.66 31.84 33.14
C THR A 1019 26.78 30.35 32.81
N GLY A 1020 25.80 29.52 33.18
CA GLY A 1020 25.81 28.08 32.86
C GLY A 1020 24.98 27.16 33.76
N HIS A 1021 24.61 27.58 34.98
CA HIS A 1021 23.95 26.69 35.93
C HIS A 1021 22.45 26.48 35.65
N GLN A 1022 21.98 25.24 35.72
CA GLN A 1022 20.55 24.91 35.70
C GLN A 1022 20.00 24.76 37.13
N VAL A 1023 18.84 25.37 37.38
CA VAL A 1023 18.08 25.18 38.62
C VAL A 1023 16.97 24.18 38.33
N LYS A 1024 16.91 23.09 39.08
CA LYS A 1024 15.85 22.08 38.95
C LYS A 1024 14.88 22.18 40.12
N PHE A 1025 13.60 21.95 39.81
CA PHE A 1025 12.51 21.91 40.77
C PHE A 1025 11.93 20.51 40.77
N VAL A 1026 11.90 19.85 41.93
CA VAL A 1026 11.29 18.53 42.07
C VAL A 1026 10.20 18.64 43.11
N GLN A 1027 8.97 18.29 42.71
CA GLN A 1027 7.82 18.22 43.61
C GLN A 1027 7.75 16.81 44.18
N VAL A 1028 7.86 16.69 45.50
CA VAL A 1028 7.89 15.40 46.20
C VAL A 1028 6.75 15.35 47.20
N GLU A 1029 5.96 14.28 47.17
CA GLU A 1029 4.95 14.01 48.19
C GLU A 1029 5.57 13.17 49.30
N ILE A 1030 5.55 13.70 50.52
CA ILE A 1030 6.10 13.02 51.68
C ILE A 1030 5.10 11.98 52.16
N THR A 1031 5.43 10.70 52.08
CA THR A 1031 4.51 9.59 52.38
C THR A 1031 4.51 9.16 53.86
N GLU A 1032 5.50 9.61 54.65
CA GLU A 1032 5.67 9.25 56.08
C GLU A 1032 6.15 10.46 56.89
N ASP A 1033 5.92 10.52 58.21
CA ASP A 1033 6.36 11.65 59.04
C ASP A 1033 7.92 11.68 59.16
N ILE A 1034 8.57 12.76 58.70
CA ILE A 1034 10.04 12.91 58.69
C ILE A 1034 10.50 13.91 59.77
N ALA A 1035 11.43 13.49 60.63
CA ALA A 1035 12.14 14.36 61.58
C ALA A 1035 13.47 14.85 60.98
N VAL A 1036 13.54 16.12 60.59
CA VAL A 1036 14.74 16.70 59.94
C VAL A 1036 15.83 16.99 60.99
N LEU A 1037 16.89 16.18 61.01
CA LEU A 1037 18.08 16.36 61.87
C LEU A 1037 19.31 16.68 61.01
N GLY A 1038 19.48 17.95 60.65
CA GLY A 1038 20.65 18.43 59.89
C GLY A 1038 20.39 19.77 59.22
N LYS A 1039 21.39 20.33 58.53
CA LYS A 1039 21.21 21.48 57.62
C LYS A 1039 21.03 21.00 56.18
N PRO A 1040 19.81 20.69 55.75
CA PRO A 1040 19.46 20.80 54.34
C PRO A 1040 18.75 22.14 54.11
N ASP A 1041 19.07 22.83 53.03
CA ASP A 1041 18.31 24.00 52.58
C ASP A 1041 17.01 23.50 51.92
N VAL A 1042 16.03 23.12 52.74
CA VAL A 1042 14.69 22.70 52.30
C VAL A 1042 13.72 23.87 52.39
N LEU A 1043 12.98 24.12 51.30
CA LEU A 1043 11.89 25.08 51.25
C LEU A 1043 10.54 24.36 51.25
N ALA A 1044 9.74 24.55 52.30
CA ALA A 1044 8.38 24.03 52.38
C ALA A 1044 7.36 25.16 52.24
N THR A 1045 6.25 24.89 51.56
CA THR A 1045 5.10 25.81 51.47
C THR A 1045 4.00 25.36 52.42
N GLY A 1046 3.49 26.30 53.22
CA GLY A 1046 2.15 26.23 53.81
C GLY A 1046 1.25 27.25 53.11
N SER A 1047 -0.07 27.02 53.15
CA SER A 1047 -1.12 27.80 52.46
C SER A 1047 -1.24 29.29 52.84
N SER A 1048 -0.27 29.84 53.59
CA SER A 1048 -0.23 31.24 54.04
C SER A 1048 0.97 32.06 53.54
N GLY A 1049 1.88 31.50 52.73
CA GLY A 1049 2.92 32.29 52.06
C GLY A 1049 3.98 32.94 52.97
N GLU A 1050 4.20 32.45 54.19
CA GLU A 1050 5.32 32.90 55.04
C GLU A 1050 6.50 31.89 55.03
N TRP A 1051 7.72 32.41 54.91
CA TRP A 1051 8.97 31.65 54.97
C TRP A 1051 9.27 31.25 56.42
N ILE A 1052 9.40 29.96 56.70
CA ILE A 1052 9.95 29.48 57.97
C ILE A 1052 11.16 28.60 57.66
N ARG A 1053 12.33 28.90 58.25
CA ARG A 1053 13.42 27.92 58.33
C ARG A 1053 13.04 26.90 59.41
N PRO A 1054 12.75 25.64 59.08
CA PRO A 1054 12.37 24.67 60.10
C PRO A 1054 13.64 24.17 60.77
N LEU A 1055 14.14 24.91 61.75
CA LEU A 1055 15.01 24.29 62.75
C LEU A 1055 14.09 23.61 63.78
N GLY A 1056 13.84 22.31 63.57
CA GLY A 1056 13.18 21.44 64.55
C GLY A 1056 11.69 21.15 64.33
N THR A 1057 11.15 21.32 63.11
CA THR A 1057 9.75 20.99 62.80
C THR A 1057 9.66 19.68 62.01
N ALA A 1058 8.84 18.73 62.46
CA ALA A 1058 8.56 17.50 61.73
C ALA A 1058 7.69 17.78 60.49
N ILE A 1059 8.04 17.19 59.35
CA ILE A 1059 7.22 17.22 58.13
C ILE A 1059 6.30 16.00 58.18
N THR A 1060 5.00 16.17 57.97
CA THR A 1060 4.02 15.09 58.14
C THR A 1060 3.64 14.44 56.82
N ALA A 1061 3.28 13.16 56.86
CA ALA A 1061 2.81 12.38 55.71
C ALA A 1061 1.62 13.06 55.00
N GLY A 1062 1.62 13.03 53.67
CA GLY A 1062 0.68 13.73 52.79
C GLY A 1062 1.04 15.19 52.49
N THR A 1063 2.21 15.67 52.93
CA THR A 1063 2.69 17.01 52.60
C THR A 1063 3.48 16.98 51.31
N THR A 1064 3.07 17.76 50.30
CA THR A 1064 3.88 17.96 49.10
C THR A 1064 4.85 19.12 49.29
N ILE A 1065 6.13 18.88 49.04
CA ILE A 1065 7.20 19.89 49.10
C ILE A 1065 7.84 20.08 47.73
N ILE A 1066 8.46 21.24 47.51
CA ILE A 1066 9.22 21.52 46.28
C ILE A 1066 10.68 21.69 46.67
N LEU A 1067 11.51 20.76 46.22
CA LEU A 1067 12.96 20.80 46.39
C LEU A 1067 13.57 21.60 45.24
N VAL A 1068 14.53 22.45 45.57
CA VAL A 1068 15.24 23.28 44.60
C VAL A 1068 16.74 23.09 44.82
N TYR A 1069 17.45 22.63 43.80
CA TYR A 1069 18.91 22.47 43.85
C TYR A 1069 19.56 22.90 42.53
N LEU A 1070 20.89 23.06 42.58
CA LEU A 1070 21.74 23.48 41.47
C LEU A 1070 22.44 22.26 40.87
N ASP A 1071 22.43 22.12 39.54
CA ASP A 1071 22.85 20.91 38.81
C ASP A 1071 24.35 20.55 38.98
N ASP A 1072 25.20 21.51 39.33
CA ASP A 1072 26.66 21.34 39.38
C ASP A 1072 27.17 20.63 40.66
N ASP A 1073 26.30 20.35 41.63
CA ASP A 1073 26.69 19.67 42.87
C ASP A 1073 26.82 18.13 42.71
N CYS A 1074 26.61 17.56 41.52
CA CYS A 1074 26.50 16.10 41.28
C CYS A 1074 27.42 15.56 40.16
N HIS A 1075 28.71 15.91 40.15
CA HIS A 1075 29.62 15.62 39.03
C HIS A 1075 30.60 14.45 39.19
N VAL A 1076 30.27 13.41 39.95
CA VAL A 1076 31.05 12.15 39.94
C VAL A 1076 30.13 10.95 39.85
N GLU A 1077 30.35 10.09 38.85
CA GLU A 1077 29.52 8.91 38.49
C GLU A 1077 29.25 7.93 39.66
N GLN A 1078 30.02 7.99 40.76
CA GLN A 1078 29.77 7.16 41.94
C GLN A 1078 28.76 7.74 42.95
N GLU A 1079 28.35 9.01 42.82
CA GLU A 1079 27.43 9.69 43.75
C GLU A 1079 26.05 9.98 43.17
N GLN A 1080 25.81 9.71 41.87
CA GLN A 1080 24.52 9.95 41.24
C GLN A 1080 23.40 9.09 41.88
N MET A 1081 23.73 7.86 42.30
CA MET A 1081 22.82 6.96 43.02
C MET A 1081 22.51 7.43 44.46
N GLN A 1082 23.36 8.26 45.07
CA GLN A 1082 23.15 8.82 46.42
C GLN A 1082 22.35 10.13 46.44
N CYS A 1083 22.11 10.74 45.28
CA CYS A 1083 21.29 11.95 45.16
C CYS A 1083 19.86 11.66 44.69
N GLU A 1084 19.61 10.48 44.11
CA GLU A 1084 18.26 9.98 43.79
C GLU A 1084 17.59 9.25 44.96
N GLU A 1085 18.36 8.61 45.86
CA GLU A 1085 17.90 8.18 47.20
C GLU A 1085 17.71 9.35 48.16
#